data_AF-A0A7H0I2N4-F1
#
_entry.id   AF-A0A7H0I2N4-F1
#
_cell.length_a   1.000
_cell.length_b   1.000
_cell.length_c   1.000
_cell.angle_alpha   90.00
_cell.angle_beta   90.00
_cell.angle_gamma   90.00
#
_symmetry.space_group_name_H-M   'P 1'
#
loop_
_entity.id
_entity.type
_entity.pdbx_description
1 polymer ?
#
loop_
_entity_poly.entity_id
_entity_poly.type
_entity_poly.pdbx_seq_one_letter_code
_entity_poly.pdbx_strand_id
1 'polypeptide(L)'
;MSPISRRSLLSAATAAGAAAQFSWALGSTTAQAAPAAAPGRPEAVTLGWLESGGLGAAPGTTLGVPWPKGAYPGNQTFALTTADGKQVPVQSWPLAQWPDGSLKWSAHAIGPGTTADTFTLTPGEPTAPARRITVGRDGGAVTVDTGVIVARLGRSGSSLVKSVSRGGREIAANGRLVLLRQGEIEDGDQGRESYERFESTVLATEVEQDGPVRAVVRIDGKHRRGNRSWLPFSVRLYFYAGSESFRMVHTITYDGTQEPGKASGDFIRGLGVRFTVPMRDASYDRHIRIGGDGTGLLREAVKGITGLRRDPGAAVQAAQFDGRKLPDPATWDQRVTSRLHLIPEWGDFTLSQLSADGFTLRKRTKKGHGWIAAGGGRRASGFGYVGGASGGLSFGLRDFWEKHPAGLDVRDAHTDRAEVTLWLWSPEAQPMDLRFYHDGLGQDTFAEQLEGLNITYEDYEPGFGTPYGIARTSELLFWAHDTTPDAAHLAKETAAVRTPPQLAAPPSHLVAAKVFGGLFSEPDRSTPARERIEDHLDFLFTYYRDQVDMRRWYGFWDYGDIMHSYDPARHQWRYDVGGYAWDNSELSPDLWLWYAYLRSGRADIFRFAEAMTRHTGEVDVYHLGTWAGLGTRHGVQHYADSAKQQRIANTTYRRFYYFLTADERTGDLMHANVDSDETFLALDPLRKIRTEPYTPDRHALSIGFGTDWSGLVSAWLTEWERGGPKAAKAKARVLSTMETIAAQPNGFVQGSGLYDLDTGRFAVETEPKVSVSHLSAVFGLNELCAELIDLVDMPRFKEAYLDYCRYFNATKAEQAARYGQNFGSLILFQGHSRLDAYAAAQTGDAKLAQRAWEKFYNSDGYRETAPWKTEEVGGPVTLVPGSEADWVYTNDTALYGLAAIENLALVGDRMP
;
A
#
# COMPACT_ATOMS: atom_id res chain seq x y z
N MET A 1 7.53 43.18 -58.21
CA MET A 1 8.09 44.47 -58.67
C MET A 1 8.42 45.31 -57.45
N SER A 2 9.58 45.97 -57.43
CA SER A 2 9.98 46.96 -56.43
C SER A 2 9.82 48.37 -57.06
N PRO A 3 9.82 49.48 -56.28
CA PRO A 3 11.09 50.01 -55.80
C PRO A 3 11.11 50.52 -54.35
N ILE A 4 12.26 50.27 -53.71
CA ILE A 4 12.71 50.86 -52.45
C ILE A 4 13.05 52.35 -52.65
N SER A 5 12.75 53.21 -51.66
CA SER A 5 13.22 54.62 -51.66
C SER A 5 14.54 54.79 -50.88
N ARG A 6 15.28 55.84 -51.24
CA ARG A 6 16.72 56.02 -50.92
C ARG A 6 17.02 56.41 -49.47
N ARG A 7 16.86 55.47 -48.53
CA ARG A 7 17.49 55.53 -47.19
C ARG A 7 18.03 54.20 -46.67
N SER A 8 18.23 53.25 -47.57
CA SER A 8 18.99 52.03 -47.31
C SER A 8 20.51 52.29 -47.31
N LEU A 9 21.26 51.35 -46.73
CA LEU A 9 22.70 51.13 -46.91
C LEU A 9 23.65 52.16 -46.23
N LEU A 10 23.92 51.96 -44.94
CA LEU A 10 25.27 52.00 -44.32
C LEU A 10 25.21 51.69 -42.80
N SER A 11 24.96 50.43 -42.42
CA SER A 11 25.01 50.01 -41.00
C SER A 11 25.10 48.48 -40.77
N ALA A 12 26.21 47.83 -41.17
CA ALA A 12 26.65 46.52 -40.66
C ALA A 12 28.11 46.22 -41.07
N ALA A 13 28.95 45.70 -40.14
CA ALA A 13 30.34 45.24 -40.30
C ALA A 13 31.38 46.29 -40.79
N THR A 14 32.65 46.43 -40.34
CA THR A 14 33.56 45.78 -39.35
C THR A 14 34.80 46.72 -39.21
N ALA A 15 35.76 46.69 -38.26
CA ALA A 15 36.13 45.81 -37.13
C ALA A 15 36.93 46.58 -36.03
N ALA A 16 37.27 45.88 -34.93
CA ALA A 16 38.49 45.96 -34.10
C ALA A 16 39.10 47.31 -33.59
N GLY A 17 39.19 47.43 -32.24
CA GLY A 17 40.50 47.53 -31.56
C GLY A 17 40.92 48.86 -30.88
N ALA A 18 40.92 48.86 -29.53
CA ALA A 18 41.54 49.84 -28.60
C ALA A 18 41.00 51.29 -28.64
N ALA A 19 40.96 52.08 -27.55
CA ALA A 19 41.43 51.91 -26.16
C ALA A 19 40.29 52.34 -25.19
N ALA A 20 39.98 51.59 -24.13
CA ALA A 20 40.59 51.62 -22.79
C ALA A 20 40.45 52.95 -22.02
N GLN A 21 40.05 52.83 -20.75
CA GLN A 21 39.89 53.89 -19.72
C GLN A 21 38.70 54.86 -19.87
N PHE A 22 37.53 54.46 -19.32
CA PHE A 22 36.77 55.22 -18.32
C PHE A 22 35.56 54.39 -17.85
N SER A 23 35.78 53.44 -16.93
CA SER A 23 34.73 52.53 -16.45
C SER A 23 34.98 52.05 -15.02
N TRP A 24 35.20 52.97 -14.07
CA TRP A 24 35.48 52.68 -12.66
C TRP A 24 34.83 53.67 -11.67
N ALA A 25 33.62 54.15 -11.99
CA ALA A 25 32.74 54.84 -11.06
C ALA A 25 31.28 54.69 -11.52
N LEU A 26 30.34 54.65 -10.56
CA LEU A 26 28.88 54.47 -10.76
C LEU A 26 28.44 53.04 -11.15
N GLY A 27 28.62 52.09 -10.23
CA GLY A 27 28.18 50.69 -10.40
C GLY A 27 28.19 49.88 -9.11
N SER A 28 27.79 50.48 -7.98
CA SER A 28 27.87 49.85 -6.65
C SER A 28 26.63 50.09 -5.79
N THR A 29 25.45 49.74 -6.32
CA THR A 29 24.31 49.37 -5.48
C THR A 29 24.28 47.84 -5.38
N THR A 30 24.77 47.30 -4.27
CA THR A 30 24.56 45.89 -3.93
C THR A 30 23.05 45.63 -3.89
N ALA A 31 22.56 44.79 -4.79
CA ALA A 31 21.20 44.25 -4.69
C ALA A 31 21.16 43.33 -3.47
N GLN A 32 20.89 43.92 -2.31
CA GLN A 32 20.77 43.21 -1.05
C GLN A 32 19.52 42.34 -1.17
N ALA A 33 19.73 41.01 -1.20
CA ALA A 33 18.63 40.06 -1.26
C ALA A 33 17.63 40.39 -0.15
N ALA A 34 16.36 40.53 -0.50
CA ALA A 34 15.31 40.68 0.49
C ALA A 34 15.41 39.48 1.46
N PRO A 35 15.33 39.68 2.78
CA PRO A 35 15.34 38.57 3.72
C PRO A 35 14.22 37.61 3.31
N ALA A 36 14.55 36.32 3.20
CA ALA A 36 13.57 35.30 2.87
C ALA A 36 12.41 35.42 3.86
N ALA A 37 11.20 35.67 3.36
CA ALA A 37 10.02 35.70 4.20
C ALA A 37 9.94 34.36 4.93
N ALA A 38 9.72 34.39 6.24
CA ALA A 38 9.40 33.19 6.99
C ALA A 38 8.21 32.51 6.27
N PRO A 39 8.24 31.18 6.04
CA PRO A 39 7.20 30.51 5.28
C PRO A 39 5.84 30.81 5.90
N GLY A 40 4.98 31.48 5.11
CA GLY A 40 3.70 31.96 5.59
C GLY A 40 2.85 30.80 6.10
N ARG A 41 2.20 30.99 7.25
CA ARG A 41 1.23 30.04 7.81
C ARG A 41 0.14 29.77 6.75
N PRO A 42 -0.04 28.55 6.21
CA PRO A 42 -0.96 28.30 5.11
C PRO A 42 -2.42 28.57 5.48
N GLU A 43 -2.97 29.73 5.09
CA GLU A 43 -4.29 30.17 5.55
C GLU A 43 -5.43 29.20 5.13
N ALA A 44 -5.26 28.48 4.02
CA ALA A 44 -6.19 27.50 3.51
C ALA A 44 -5.46 26.41 2.70
N VAL A 45 -6.04 25.20 2.66
CA VAL A 45 -5.62 24.09 1.80
C VAL A 45 -6.81 23.62 0.98
N THR A 46 -6.73 23.77 -0.35
CA THR A 46 -7.74 23.18 -1.25
C THR A 46 -7.53 21.67 -1.30
N LEU A 47 -8.60 20.88 -1.12
CA LEU A 47 -8.60 19.43 -1.21
C LEU A 47 -9.45 19.01 -2.42
N GLY A 48 -9.00 18.00 -3.15
CA GLY A 48 -9.72 17.40 -4.27
C GLY A 48 -9.85 15.89 -4.11
N TRP A 49 -10.77 15.28 -4.86
CA TRP A 49 -10.82 13.83 -4.98
C TRP A 49 -9.69 13.32 -5.87
N LEU A 50 -9.06 12.23 -5.47
CA LEU A 50 -7.98 11.58 -6.21
C LEU A 50 -8.49 11.08 -7.57
N GLU A 51 -9.61 10.38 -7.58
CA GLU A 51 -10.41 10.06 -8.77
C GLU A 51 -11.64 10.97 -8.88
N SER A 52 -12.12 11.18 -10.11
CA SER A 52 -13.42 11.83 -10.31
C SER A 52 -14.59 10.94 -9.87
N GLY A 53 -15.69 11.55 -9.42
CA GLY A 53 -16.90 10.85 -8.96
C GLY A 53 -17.27 11.07 -7.48
N GLY A 54 -16.38 11.70 -6.71
CA GLY A 54 -16.63 12.07 -5.32
C GLY A 54 -16.76 10.86 -4.39
N LEU A 55 -17.42 11.05 -3.24
CA LEU A 55 -17.54 10.02 -2.20
C LEU A 55 -18.39 8.79 -2.61
N GLY A 56 -19.11 8.87 -3.72
CA GLY A 56 -19.88 7.74 -4.28
C GLY A 56 -20.88 7.15 -3.28
N ALA A 57 -20.71 5.85 -2.98
CA ALA A 57 -21.46 5.13 -1.96
C ALA A 57 -20.58 4.69 -0.77
N ALA A 58 -19.35 5.19 -0.65
CA ALA A 58 -18.48 4.84 0.48
C ALA A 58 -19.01 5.45 1.80
N PRO A 59 -18.74 4.82 2.96
CA PRO A 59 -19.28 5.30 4.24
C PRO A 59 -18.79 6.69 4.63
N GLY A 60 -17.61 7.08 4.15
CA GLY A 60 -16.88 8.29 4.49
C GLY A 60 -15.45 8.14 4.01
N THR A 61 -14.67 9.22 4.06
CA THR A 61 -13.25 9.20 3.68
C THR A 61 -12.40 9.85 4.76
N THR A 62 -11.13 9.43 4.82
CA THR A 62 -10.11 10.02 5.69
C THR A 62 -8.90 10.35 4.81
N LEU A 63 -8.30 11.52 5.02
CA LEU A 63 -7.06 11.93 4.40
C LEU A 63 -6.10 12.48 5.46
N GLY A 64 -4.82 12.53 5.15
CA GLY A 64 -3.84 13.33 5.88
C GLY A 64 -3.35 14.54 5.08
N VAL A 65 -3.00 15.61 5.81
CA VAL A 65 -2.51 16.88 5.29
C VAL A 65 -1.24 17.26 6.07
N PRO A 66 -0.13 17.57 5.38
CA PRO A 66 1.10 18.00 6.03
C PRO A 66 1.07 19.50 6.34
N TRP A 67 1.93 19.97 7.25
CA TRP A 67 2.05 21.38 7.60
C TRP A 67 3.52 21.79 7.76
N PRO A 68 3.91 23.01 7.32
CA PRO A 68 5.27 23.52 7.54
C PRO A 68 5.63 23.59 9.02
N LYS A 69 6.91 23.33 9.32
CA LYS A 69 7.50 23.47 10.67
C LYS A 69 7.19 24.85 11.27
N GLY A 70 6.66 24.85 12.49
CA GLY A 70 6.24 26.06 13.21
C GLY A 70 4.91 26.70 12.78
N ALA A 71 4.23 26.21 11.73
CA ALA A 71 3.01 26.86 11.22
C ALA A 71 1.78 26.72 12.16
N TYR A 72 1.69 25.60 12.88
CA TYR A 72 0.54 25.28 13.75
C TYR A 72 0.98 24.55 15.02
N PRO A 73 0.37 24.83 16.19
CA PRO A 73 0.59 24.03 17.39
C PRO A 73 0.01 22.62 17.21
N GLY A 74 0.59 21.61 17.88
CA GLY A 74 0.18 20.20 17.76
C GLY A 74 -1.27 19.87 18.14
N ASN A 75 -2.03 20.84 18.69
CA ASN A 75 -3.45 20.72 19.06
C ASN A 75 -4.39 21.60 18.19
N GLN A 76 -3.95 22.07 17.02
CA GLN A 76 -4.74 22.92 16.12
C GLN A 76 -6.05 22.25 15.67
N THR A 77 -7.16 23.00 15.75
CA THR A 77 -8.47 22.65 15.17
C THR A 77 -8.60 23.13 13.72
N PHE A 78 -9.38 22.41 12.91
CA PHE A 78 -9.62 22.76 11.51
C PHE A 78 -11.10 22.68 11.15
N ALA A 79 -11.53 23.62 10.31
CA ALA A 79 -12.84 23.67 9.67
C ALA A 79 -12.70 23.30 8.19
N LEU A 80 -13.82 22.88 7.57
CA LEU A 80 -13.86 22.50 6.16
C LEU A 80 -15.07 23.14 5.49
N THR A 81 -14.87 23.75 4.32
CA THR A 81 -15.95 24.26 3.47
C THR A 81 -15.90 23.64 2.09
N THR A 82 -17.02 23.62 1.40
CA THR A 82 -17.09 23.44 -0.06
C THR A 82 -16.68 24.74 -0.80
N ALA A 83 -16.50 24.65 -2.13
CA ALA A 83 -16.18 25.81 -2.96
C ALA A 83 -17.24 26.93 -2.95
N ASP A 84 -18.52 26.62 -2.69
CA ASP A 84 -19.61 27.60 -2.50
C ASP A 84 -19.73 28.13 -1.05
N GLY A 85 -18.76 27.82 -0.18
CA GLY A 85 -18.67 28.33 1.20
C GLY A 85 -19.56 27.61 2.21
N LYS A 86 -20.27 26.54 1.82
CA LYS A 86 -21.08 25.73 2.73
C LYS A 86 -20.15 24.95 3.67
N GLN A 87 -20.45 25.03 4.98
CA GLN A 87 -19.72 24.31 6.02
C GLN A 87 -19.91 22.79 5.91
N VAL A 88 -18.82 22.05 6.08
CA VAL A 88 -18.77 20.58 6.08
C VAL A 88 -18.29 20.09 7.44
N PRO A 89 -19.00 19.15 8.09
CA PRO A 89 -18.50 18.52 9.31
C PRO A 89 -17.23 17.72 9.06
N VAL A 90 -16.15 18.11 9.75
CA VAL A 90 -14.84 17.47 9.68
C VAL A 90 -14.36 17.13 11.09
N GLN A 91 -13.72 15.97 11.24
CA GLN A 91 -13.04 15.56 12.47
C GLN A 91 -11.55 15.48 12.21
N SER A 92 -10.75 16.19 13.01
CA SER A 92 -9.30 16.32 12.80
C SER A 92 -8.50 15.79 13.99
N TRP A 93 -7.35 15.17 13.75
CA TRP A 93 -6.41 14.71 14.79
C TRP A 93 -4.96 14.71 14.27
N PRO A 94 -3.93 14.85 15.14
CA PRO A 94 -2.54 14.78 14.71
C PRO A 94 -2.15 13.35 14.29
N LEU A 95 -1.32 13.25 13.25
CA LEU A 95 -0.61 12.01 12.85
C LEU A 95 0.88 12.08 13.16
N ALA A 96 1.48 13.28 13.10
CA ALA A 96 2.87 13.50 13.48
C ALA A 96 3.11 14.95 13.93
N GLN A 97 4.13 15.14 14.75
CA GLN A 97 4.64 16.42 15.20
C GLN A 97 6.09 16.62 14.77
N TRP A 98 6.48 17.87 14.55
CA TRP A 98 7.86 18.29 14.38
C TRP A 98 8.59 18.27 15.75
N PRO A 99 9.94 18.26 15.78
CA PRO A 99 10.71 18.25 17.02
C PRO A 99 10.51 19.45 17.96
N ASP A 100 9.95 20.55 17.46
CA ASP A 100 9.55 21.74 18.22
C ASP A 100 8.12 21.65 18.82
N GLY A 101 7.40 20.54 18.58
CA GLY A 101 6.02 20.33 19.03
C GLY A 101 4.96 20.94 18.11
N SER A 102 5.35 21.56 16.99
CA SER A 102 4.40 21.99 15.96
C SER A 102 3.85 20.80 15.17
N LEU A 103 2.68 20.96 14.57
CA LEU A 103 2.01 19.90 13.82
C LEU A 103 2.77 19.61 12.51
N LYS A 104 3.17 18.36 12.26
CA LYS A 104 3.82 17.91 10.99
C LYS A 104 2.78 17.35 10.02
N TRP A 105 1.88 16.52 10.52
CA TRP A 105 0.75 15.97 9.77
C TRP A 105 -0.49 15.90 10.65
N SER A 106 -1.66 16.20 10.08
CA SER A 106 -2.97 15.88 10.67
C SER A 106 -3.82 15.05 9.73
N ALA A 107 -4.64 14.18 10.31
CA ALA A 107 -5.70 13.48 9.61
C ALA A 107 -7.01 14.25 9.72
N HIS A 108 -7.87 14.09 8.72
CA HIS A 108 -9.18 14.70 8.60
C HIS A 108 -10.18 13.66 8.07
N ALA A 109 -11.32 13.51 8.74
CA ALA A 109 -12.38 12.58 8.36
C ALA A 109 -13.69 13.32 8.05
N ILE A 110 -14.37 12.90 6.97
CA ILE A 110 -15.69 13.40 6.56
C ILE A 110 -16.68 12.25 6.30
N GLY A 111 -17.97 12.52 6.56
CA GLY A 111 -19.07 11.58 6.31
C GLY A 111 -19.76 11.77 4.95
N PRO A 112 -20.78 10.94 4.64
CA PRO A 112 -21.37 10.82 3.30
C PRO A 112 -22.38 11.92 2.94
N GLY A 113 -22.67 12.85 3.84
CA GLY A 113 -23.58 14.00 3.59
C GLY A 113 -23.00 15.09 2.67
N THR A 114 -21.90 14.79 1.96
CA THR A 114 -21.03 15.78 1.33
C THR A 114 -20.77 15.40 -0.13
N THR A 115 -21.17 16.27 -1.07
CA THR A 115 -21.24 15.94 -2.51
C THR A 115 -20.53 16.98 -3.40
N ALA A 116 -19.53 17.68 -2.89
CA ALA A 116 -18.75 18.65 -3.67
C ALA A 116 -17.47 18.00 -4.25
N ASP A 117 -17.01 18.52 -5.39
CA ASP A 117 -15.80 18.05 -6.07
C ASP A 117 -14.50 18.55 -5.40
N THR A 118 -14.59 19.70 -4.70
CA THR A 118 -13.47 20.31 -3.98
C THR A 118 -13.89 20.88 -2.64
N PHE A 119 -12.93 20.94 -1.73
CA PHE A 119 -13.09 21.49 -0.38
C PHE A 119 -11.95 22.44 -0.04
N THR A 120 -12.15 23.27 0.97
CA THR A 120 -11.14 24.17 1.52
C THR A 120 -11.03 23.89 3.02
N LEU A 121 -9.89 23.36 3.44
CA LEU A 121 -9.55 23.12 4.84
C LEU A 121 -8.87 24.38 5.40
N THR A 122 -9.37 24.92 6.50
CA THR A 122 -8.83 26.13 7.14
C THR A 122 -8.65 25.93 8.65
N PRO A 123 -7.74 26.66 9.31
CA PRO A 123 -7.64 26.66 10.76
C PRO A 123 -8.90 27.28 11.36
N GLY A 124 -9.56 26.58 12.28
CA GLY A 124 -10.81 27.05 12.88
C GLY A 124 -11.64 25.94 13.50
N GLU A 125 -12.76 26.32 14.10
CA GLU A 125 -13.64 25.38 14.80
C GLU A 125 -14.51 24.59 13.79
N PRO A 126 -14.51 23.24 13.85
CA PRO A 126 -15.29 22.42 12.93
C PRO A 126 -16.79 22.56 13.18
N THR A 127 -17.57 22.56 12.09
CA THR A 127 -19.04 22.47 12.20
C THR A 127 -19.47 21.08 12.68
N ALA A 128 -20.40 21.03 13.63
CA ALA A 128 -20.91 19.77 14.16
C ALA A 128 -21.74 18.99 13.10
N PRO A 129 -21.65 17.64 13.04
CA PRO A 129 -22.43 16.86 12.10
C PRO A 129 -23.91 16.79 12.50
N ALA A 130 -24.80 16.88 11.51
CA ALA A 130 -26.26 16.87 11.72
C ALA A 130 -26.79 15.58 12.36
N ARG A 131 -26.07 14.47 12.20
CA ARG A 131 -26.21 13.25 13.00
C ARG A 131 -24.83 12.98 13.58
N ARG A 132 -24.68 12.89 14.90
CA ARG A 132 -23.41 12.52 15.54
C ARG A 132 -23.32 11.00 15.61
N ILE A 133 -22.16 10.41 15.32
CA ILE A 133 -21.91 9.01 15.66
C ILE A 133 -21.78 8.84 17.19
N THR A 134 -22.26 7.73 17.73
CA THR A 134 -22.14 7.42 19.17
C THR A 134 -21.67 5.99 19.42
N VAL A 135 -20.85 5.80 20.46
CA VAL A 135 -20.29 4.48 20.83
C VAL A 135 -20.65 4.10 22.28
N GLY A 136 -21.63 3.21 22.41
CA GLY A 136 -22.03 2.58 23.67
C GLY A 136 -21.15 1.39 24.04
N ARG A 137 -20.87 1.20 25.34
CA ARG A 137 -20.04 0.12 25.89
C ARG A 137 -20.81 -0.64 26.97
N ASP A 138 -21.83 -1.39 26.56
CA ASP A 138 -22.78 -2.08 27.45
C ASP A 138 -22.95 -3.57 27.09
N GLY A 139 -23.59 -4.35 27.98
CA GLY A 139 -24.17 -5.66 27.63
C GLY A 139 -23.23 -6.72 27.02
N GLY A 140 -21.92 -6.65 27.28
CA GLY A 140 -20.93 -7.54 26.65
C GLY A 140 -20.75 -7.27 25.15
N ALA A 141 -21.00 -6.05 24.70
CA ALA A 141 -20.86 -5.58 23.33
C ALA A 141 -20.21 -4.18 23.27
N VAL A 142 -19.85 -3.76 22.06
CA VAL A 142 -19.69 -2.33 21.72
C VAL A 142 -20.81 -2.01 20.72
N THR A 143 -21.58 -0.97 20.97
CA THR A 143 -22.69 -0.56 20.10
C THR A 143 -22.31 0.74 19.42
N VAL A 144 -22.28 0.76 18.08
CA VAL A 144 -21.97 1.95 17.28
C VAL A 144 -23.23 2.36 16.51
N ASP A 145 -23.70 3.58 16.73
CA ASP A 145 -24.85 4.17 16.04
C ASP A 145 -24.40 5.34 15.15
N THR A 146 -24.56 5.21 13.83
CA THR A 146 -24.23 6.24 12.84
C THR A 146 -25.30 7.32 12.71
N GLY A 147 -26.44 7.15 13.36
CA GLY A 147 -27.68 7.89 13.11
C GLY A 147 -28.47 7.36 11.91
N VAL A 148 -28.03 6.29 11.24
CA VAL A 148 -28.80 5.55 10.21
C VAL A 148 -28.84 4.06 10.53
N ILE A 149 -27.69 3.50 10.92
CA ILE A 149 -27.53 2.09 11.29
C ILE A 149 -26.97 1.97 12.71
N VAL A 150 -27.40 0.92 13.41
CA VAL A 150 -26.85 0.52 14.72
C VAL A 150 -26.17 -0.83 14.56
N ALA A 151 -24.85 -0.86 14.71
CA ALA A 151 -24.03 -2.05 14.72
C ALA A 151 -23.70 -2.46 16.16
N ARG A 152 -23.94 -3.73 16.52
CA ARG A 152 -23.55 -4.31 17.80
C ARG A 152 -22.41 -5.29 17.59
N LEU A 153 -21.29 -5.03 18.24
CA LEU A 153 -20.03 -5.73 18.05
C LEU A 153 -19.75 -6.67 19.23
N GLY A 154 -19.19 -7.83 18.95
CA GLY A 154 -18.78 -8.79 19.96
C GLY A 154 -17.58 -8.29 20.77
N ARG A 155 -17.51 -8.69 22.05
CA ARG A 155 -16.31 -8.58 22.90
C ARG A 155 -15.75 -9.95 23.32
N SER A 156 -16.41 -11.02 22.87
CA SER A 156 -16.11 -12.43 23.10
C SER A 156 -17.04 -13.29 22.23
N GLY A 157 -16.78 -14.60 22.13
CA GLY A 157 -17.54 -15.52 21.28
C GLY A 157 -17.10 -15.47 19.81
N SER A 158 -17.87 -16.06 18.89
CA SER A 158 -17.46 -16.15 17.47
C SER A 158 -17.92 -14.98 16.59
N SER A 159 -19.01 -14.30 16.92
CA SER A 159 -19.53 -13.17 16.14
C SER A 159 -18.80 -11.86 16.45
N LEU A 160 -18.04 -11.35 15.48
CA LEU A 160 -17.44 -10.00 15.50
C LEU A 160 -18.53 -8.93 15.41
N VAL A 161 -19.51 -9.13 14.50
CA VAL A 161 -20.70 -8.28 14.38
C VAL A 161 -21.91 -9.11 14.78
N LYS A 162 -22.44 -8.89 15.98
CA LYS A 162 -23.63 -9.58 16.51
C LYS A 162 -24.87 -9.26 15.67
N SER A 163 -25.10 -7.97 15.40
CA SER A 163 -26.24 -7.48 14.60
C SER A 163 -25.95 -6.12 13.97
N VAL A 164 -26.51 -5.86 12.79
CA VAL A 164 -26.64 -4.53 12.18
C VAL A 164 -28.13 -4.27 11.95
N SER A 165 -28.65 -3.14 12.43
CA SER A 165 -30.06 -2.78 12.28
C SER A 165 -30.23 -1.36 11.72
N ARG A 166 -31.36 -1.12 11.04
CA ARG A 166 -31.77 0.16 10.47
C ARG A 166 -33.23 0.42 10.85
N GLY A 167 -33.52 1.58 11.43
CA GLY A 167 -34.88 1.90 11.91
C GLY A 167 -35.45 0.84 12.88
N GLY A 168 -34.61 0.26 13.73
CA GLY A 168 -34.98 -0.83 14.66
C GLY A 168 -35.11 -2.22 14.04
N ARG A 169 -35.04 -2.36 12.71
CA ARG A 169 -35.12 -3.66 12.01
C ARG A 169 -33.74 -4.26 11.79
N GLU A 170 -33.52 -5.50 12.24
CA GLU A 170 -32.29 -6.27 11.97
C GLU A 170 -32.11 -6.51 10.46
N ILE A 171 -31.04 -5.99 9.87
CA ILE A 171 -30.70 -6.17 8.45
C ILE A 171 -29.70 -7.31 8.27
N ALA A 172 -28.73 -7.44 9.17
CA ALA A 172 -27.77 -8.53 9.18
C ALA A 172 -27.41 -8.94 10.61
N ALA A 173 -26.96 -10.18 10.80
CA ALA A 173 -26.56 -10.75 12.09
C ALA A 173 -25.41 -11.75 11.93
N ASN A 174 -24.77 -12.11 13.04
CA ASN A 174 -23.76 -13.18 13.12
C ASN A 174 -22.59 -13.04 12.13
N GLY A 175 -22.14 -11.80 11.93
CA GLY A 175 -20.94 -11.44 11.19
C GLY A 175 -19.72 -12.07 11.87
N ARG A 176 -19.13 -13.08 11.23
CA ARG A 176 -18.04 -13.90 11.76
C ARG A 176 -17.06 -14.30 10.67
N LEU A 177 -15.83 -14.61 11.07
CA LEU A 177 -14.82 -15.15 10.17
C LEU A 177 -14.95 -16.66 10.12
N VAL A 178 -14.77 -17.25 8.94
CA VAL A 178 -14.82 -18.69 8.70
C VAL A 178 -13.55 -19.17 8.02
N LEU A 179 -13.06 -20.31 8.47
CA LEU A 179 -11.85 -20.95 7.98
C LEU A 179 -12.10 -22.45 7.77
N LEU A 180 -11.73 -22.94 6.59
CA LEU A 180 -11.63 -24.36 6.27
C LEU A 180 -10.14 -24.73 6.25
N ARG A 181 -9.75 -25.71 7.06
CA ARG A 181 -8.40 -26.28 7.07
C ARG A 181 -8.43 -27.66 6.45
N GLN A 182 -7.56 -27.91 5.48
CA GLN A 182 -7.24 -29.26 5.02
C GLN A 182 -5.96 -29.72 5.71
N GLY A 183 -5.97 -30.93 6.27
CA GLY A 183 -4.85 -31.44 7.07
C GLY A 183 -3.78 -32.17 6.27
N GLU A 184 -4.15 -32.65 5.08
CA GLU A 184 -3.33 -33.44 4.17
C GLU A 184 -3.65 -33.02 2.73
N ILE A 185 -2.63 -32.80 1.91
CA ILE A 185 -2.76 -32.66 0.45
C ILE A 185 -2.14 -33.86 -0.25
N GLU A 186 -2.61 -34.12 -1.45
CA GLU A 186 -2.17 -35.24 -2.30
C GLU A 186 -1.86 -34.68 -3.68
N ASP A 187 -0.71 -35.05 -4.24
CA ASP A 187 -0.28 -34.58 -5.56
C ASP A 187 -0.90 -35.42 -6.72
N GLY A 188 -1.74 -36.40 -6.40
CA GLY A 188 -2.44 -37.31 -7.31
C GLY A 188 -3.97 -37.20 -7.23
N ASP A 189 -4.68 -38.06 -7.97
CA ASP A 189 -6.14 -38.01 -8.15
C ASP A 189 -6.92 -39.18 -7.51
N GLN A 190 -6.30 -39.96 -6.61
CA GLN A 190 -6.84 -41.26 -6.16
C GLN A 190 -7.30 -41.31 -4.70
N GLY A 191 -6.80 -40.44 -3.81
CA GLY A 191 -7.13 -40.48 -2.40
C GLY A 191 -8.36 -39.64 -2.01
N ARG A 192 -8.36 -39.21 -0.76
CA ARG A 192 -9.57 -38.71 -0.09
C ARG A 192 -9.30 -37.47 0.73
N GLU A 193 -9.77 -36.34 0.20
CA GLU A 193 -9.72 -35.07 0.92
C GLU A 193 -10.64 -35.07 2.15
N SER A 194 -10.16 -34.51 3.26
CA SER A 194 -10.98 -34.17 4.41
C SER A 194 -10.57 -32.81 4.98
N TYR A 195 -11.55 -32.05 5.48
CA TYR A 195 -11.31 -30.70 5.97
C TYR A 195 -12.14 -30.38 7.21
N GLU A 196 -11.60 -29.49 8.01
CA GLU A 196 -12.10 -29.05 9.31
C GLU A 196 -12.65 -27.63 9.21
N ARG A 197 -13.76 -27.35 9.90
CA ARG A 197 -14.34 -26.00 10.00
C ARG A 197 -13.91 -25.32 11.30
N PHE A 198 -13.42 -24.10 11.18
CA PHE A 198 -13.09 -23.18 12.26
C PHE A 198 -13.93 -21.91 12.10
N GLU A 199 -14.31 -21.29 13.21
CA GLU A 199 -14.88 -19.93 13.23
C GLU A 199 -13.96 -19.01 14.02
N SER A 200 -14.09 -17.70 13.83
CA SER A 200 -13.46 -16.70 14.70
C SER A 200 -13.76 -16.95 16.19
N THR A 201 -12.87 -16.53 17.06
CA THR A 201 -13.10 -16.34 18.48
C THR A 201 -12.47 -15.00 18.85
N VAL A 202 -13.32 -14.05 19.23
CA VAL A 202 -12.93 -12.71 19.68
C VAL A 202 -12.20 -12.84 21.02
N LEU A 203 -10.98 -12.31 21.07
CA LEU A 203 -10.13 -12.24 22.27
C LEU A 203 -10.13 -10.82 22.87
N ALA A 204 -10.11 -9.79 22.01
CA ALA A 204 -10.17 -8.39 22.42
C ALA A 204 -11.05 -7.57 21.46
N THR A 205 -11.66 -6.52 22.00
CA THR A 205 -12.41 -5.52 21.22
C THR A 205 -12.15 -4.15 21.85
N GLU A 206 -11.55 -3.26 21.06
CA GLU A 206 -11.07 -1.94 21.46
C GLU A 206 -11.69 -0.86 20.59
N VAL A 207 -12.05 0.28 21.20
CA VAL A 207 -12.54 1.47 20.48
C VAL A 207 -11.36 2.42 20.33
N GLU A 208 -10.69 2.34 19.18
CA GLU A 208 -9.53 3.17 18.86
C GLU A 208 -9.92 4.63 18.58
N GLN A 209 -11.15 4.88 18.09
CA GLN A 209 -11.66 6.23 17.86
C GLN A 209 -13.15 6.34 18.21
N ASP A 210 -13.51 7.40 18.94
CA ASP A 210 -14.86 7.71 19.45
C ASP A 210 -15.17 9.21 19.22
N GLY A 211 -15.03 9.66 17.96
CA GLY A 211 -15.21 11.05 17.57
C GLY A 211 -16.65 11.38 17.14
N PRO A 212 -16.97 12.65 16.82
CA PRO A 212 -18.32 13.03 16.37
C PRO A 212 -18.65 12.64 14.93
N VAL A 213 -17.65 12.46 14.06
CA VAL A 213 -17.80 12.13 12.63
C VAL A 213 -17.38 10.70 12.30
N ARG A 214 -16.31 10.18 12.92
CA ARG A 214 -15.74 8.85 12.64
C ARG A 214 -15.48 8.10 13.94
N ALA A 215 -15.84 6.81 13.94
CA ALA A 215 -15.50 5.86 14.99
C ALA A 215 -14.83 4.62 14.37
N VAL A 216 -13.84 4.08 15.10
CA VAL A 216 -13.07 2.89 14.70
C VAL A 216 -13.07 1.91 15.86
N VAL A 217 -13.43 0.66 15.55
CA VAL A 217 -13.41 -0.44 16.52
C VAL A 217 -12.55 -1.56 15.97
N ARG A 218 -11.47 -1.89 16.70
CA ARG A 218 -10.58 -3.02 16.44
C ARG A 218 -11.07 -4.25 17.19
N ILE A 219 -11.00 -5.41 16.55
CA ILE A 219 -11.37 -6.71 17.11
C ILE A 219 -10.27 -7.70 16.77
N ASP A 220 -9.58 -8.21 17.79
CA ASP A 220 -8.50 -9.17 17.65
C ASP A 220 -8.96 -10.56 18.08
N GLY A 221 -8.41 -11.60 17.44
CA GLY A 221 -8.72 -12.97 17.80
C GLY A 221 -7.94 -14.03 17.03
N LYS A 222 -8.45 -15.26 17.10
CA LYS A 222 -7.96 -16.41 16.33
C LYS A 222 -9.13 -17.22 15.77
N HIS A 223 -8.88 -18.07 14.78
CA HIS A 223 -9.82 -19.09 14.34
C HIS A 223 -9.76 -20.31 15.26
N ARG A 224 -10.90 -20.92 15.60
CA ARG A 224 -10.98 -22.02 16.61
C ARG A 224 -11.94 -23.14 16.22
N ARG A 225 -11.53 -24.39 16.52
CA ARG A 225 -12.32 -25.62 16.44
C ARG A 225 -12.03 -26.48 17.68
N GLY A 226 -13.01 -26.62 18.56
CA GLY A 226 -12.80 -27.30 19.86
C GLY A 226 -11.67 -26.61 20.65
N ASN A 227 -10.63 -27.38 20.97
CA ASN A 227 -9.44 -26.90 21.68
C ASN A 227 -8.36 -26.30 20.77
N ARG A 228 -8.40 -26.55 19.45
CA ARG A 228 -7.39 -26.04 18.52
C ARG A 228 -7.73 -24.61 18.10
N SER A 229 -6.77 -23.70 18.22
CA SER A 229 -6.89 -22.33 17.70
C SER A 229 -5.60 -21.85 17.04
N TRP A 230 -5.73 -21.20 15.89
CA TRP A 230 -4.66 -20.77 15.00
C TRP A 230 -5.18 -19.66 14.06
N LEU A 231 -4.35 -19.19 13.13
CA LEU A 231 -4.58 -18.08 12.21
C LEU A 231 -5.11 -16.83 12.93
N PRO A 232 -4.24 -16.09 13.67
CA PRO A 232 -4.53 -14.78 14.23
C PRO A 232 -5.17 -13.85 13.22
N PHE A 233 -6.13 -13.06 13.69
CA PHE A 233 -6.74 -11.99 12.92
C PHE A 233 -6.77 -10.69 13.73
N SER A 234 -6.70 -9.58 13.01
CA SER A 234 -7.14 -8.26 13.47
C SER A 234 -8.17 -7.72 12.48
N VAL A 235 -9.29 -7.24 12.98
CA VAL A 235 -10.37 -6.63 12.18
C VAL A 235 -10.66 -5.24 12.68
N ARG A 236 -10.50 -4.23 11.83
CA ARG A 236 -10.97 -2.86 12.09
C ARG A 236 -12.28 -2.59 11.36
N LEU A 237 -13.26 -2.06 12.10
CA LEU A 237 -14.55 -1.64 11.59
C LEU A 237 -14.65 -0.12 11.66
N TYR A 238 -14.84 0.49 10.49
CA TYR A 238 -14.88 1.93 10.28
C TYR A 238 -16.31 2.40 10.06
N PHE A 239 -16.78 3.27 10.95
CA PHE A 239 -18.12 3.84 10.92
C PHE A 239 -18.04 5.36 10.82
N TYR A 240 -18.96 5.94 10.07
CA TYR A 240 -19.04 7.38 9.86
C TYR A 240 -20.46 7.89 10.13
N ALA A 241 -20.53 9.10 10.66
CA ALA A 241 -21.74 9.82 10.98
C ALA A 241 -22.62 10.03 9.73
N GLY A 242 -23.88 9.61 9.80
CA GLY A 242 -24.84 9.66 8.70
C GLY A 242 -24.70 8.53 7.66
N SER A 243 -23.80 7.57 7.84
CA SER A 243 -23.61 6.44 6.92
C SER A 243 -24.59 5.28 7.14
N GLU A 244 -25.09 4.70 6.05
CA GLU A 244 -25.81 3.41 6.03
C GLU A 244 -24.88 2.19 5.88
N SER A 245 -23.57 2.43 5.77
CA SER A 245 -22.53 1.45 5.51
C SER A 245 -21.33 1.56 6.44
N PHE A 246 -20.51 0.51 6.45
CA PHE A 246 -19.25 0.44 7.19
C PHE A 246 -18.18 -0.31 6.39
N ARG A 247 -16.91 0.07 6.57
CA ARG A 247 -15.74 -0.62 6.00
C ARG A 247 -15.15 -1.57 7.04
N MET A 248 -14.74 -2.74 6.60
CA MET A 248 -14.00 -3.73 7.37
C MET A 248 -12.61 -3.89 6.77
N VAL A 249 -11.56 -3.70 7.56
CA VAL A 249 -10.18 -4.05 7.19
C VAL A 249 -9.85 -5.31 7.99
N HIS A 250 -9.65 -6.43 7.30
CA HIS A 250 -9.41 -7.75 7.88
C HIS A 250 -8.00 -8.22 7.54
N THR A 251 -7.15 -8.28 8.56
CA THR A 251 -5.78 -8.79 8.49
C THR A 251 -5.76 -10.20 9.07
N ILE A 252 -5.11 -11.13 8.38
CA ILE A 252 -4.64 -12.41 8.95
C ILE A 252 -3.12 -12.41 9.09
N THR A 253 -2.61 -13.20 10.03
CA THR A 253 -1.19 -13.54 10.11
C THR A 253 -1.04 -15.06 10.18
N TYR A 254 -0.20 -15.63 9.31
CA TYR A 254 -0.07 -17.08 9.17
C TYR A 254 0.79 -17.67 10.30
N ASP A 255 0.19 -18.47 11.19
CA ASP A 255 0.89 -19.24 12.25
C ASP A 255 0.76 -20.77 12.08
N GLY A 256 0.40 -21.22 10.87
CA GLY A 256 0.27 -22.64 10.54
C GLY A 256 1.61 -23.33 10.27
N THR A 257 1.60 -24.67 10.26
CA THR A 257 2.78 -25.48 9.90
C THR A 257 2.60 -26.13 8.53
N GLN A 258 3.53 -25.88 7.61
CA GLN A 258 3.68 -26.63 6.36
C GLN A 258 5.17 -26.87 6.14
N GLU A 259 5.55 -28.14 5.94
CA GLU A 259 6.94 -28.57 5.78
C GLU A 259 7.20 -29.02 4.33
N PRO A 260 8.33 -28.62 3.71
CA PRO A 260 8.71 -29.12 2.38
C PRO A 260 8.79 -30.65 2.34
N GLY A 261 8.28 -31.25 1.27
CA GLY A 261 8.21 -32.71 1.14
C GLY A 261 7.25 -33.43 2.09
N LYS A 262 6.44 -32.72 2.90
CA LYS A 262 5.35 -33.31 3.69
C LYS A 262 3.99 -33.06 3.03
N ALA A 263 3.18 -34.11 3.00
CA ALA A 263 1.77 -34.04 2.61
C ALA A 263 0.88 -33.49 3.74
N SER A 264 1.27 -33.69 5.01
CA SER A 264 0.54 -33.25 6.19
C SER A 264 0.94 -31.83 6.63
N GLY A 265 -0.04 -30.98 6.96
CA GLY A 265 0.21 -29.60 7.32
C GLY A 265 -1.07 -28.79 7.53
N ASP A 266 -0.95 -27.47 7.51
CA ASP A 266 -2.05 -26.52 7.72
C ASP A 266 -2.37 -25.75 6.44
N PHE A 267 -3.04 -26.45 5.54
CA PHE A 267 -3.46 -25.93 4.24
C PHE A 267 -4.79 -25.20 4.39
N ILE A 268 -4.81 -23.90 4.06
CA ILE A 268 -6.06 -23.11 4.06
C ILE A 268 -6.86 -23.54 2.84
N ARG A 269 -7.96 -24.27 3.04
CA ARG A 269 -8.89 -24.62 1.95
C ARG A 269 -9.89 -23.51 1.68
N GLY A 270 -10.17 -22.64 2.65
CA GLY A 270 -11.10 -21.53 2.45
C GLY A 270 -11.05 -20.56 3.60
N LEU A 271 -11.08 -19.27 3.30
CA LEU A 271 -10.99 -18.19 4.28
C LEU A 271 -12.02 -17.13 3.90
N GLY A 272 -12.87 -16.67 4.82
CA GLY A 272 -13.92 -15.73 4.46
C GLY A 272 -14.64 -15.04 5.61
N VAL A 273 -15.44 -14.03 5.25
CA VAL A 273 -16.32 -13.27 6.14
C VAL A 273 -17.76 -13.65 5.85
N ARG A 274 -18.54 -13.94 6.90
CA ARG A 274 -19.86 -14.55 6.79
C ARG A 274 -20.91 -13.83 7.62
N PHE A 275 -22.07 -13.56 7.02
CA PHE A 275 -23.22 -12.92 7.67
C PHE A 275 -24.51 -13.71 7.43
N THR A 276 -25.46 -13.57 8.36
CA THR A 276 -26.84 -14.03 8.21
C THR A 276 -27.75 -12.84 7.90
N VAL A 277 -28.60 -12.94 6.88
CA VAL A 277 -29.53 -11.87 6.44
C VAL A 277 -30.98 -12.36 6.57
N PRO A 278 -31.84 -11.72 7.38
CA PRO A 278 -33.25 -12.13 7.53
C PRO A 278 -34.10 -11.82 6.29
N MET A 279 -34.75 -12.85 5.74
CA MET A 279 -35.49 -12.83 4.47
C MET A 279 -37.00 -12.75 4.71
N ARG A 280 -37.50 -11.54 4.98
CA ARG A 280 -38.87 -11.31 5.50
C ARG A 280 -39.97 -11.32 4.46
N ASP A 281 -39.66 -10.94 3.23
CA ASP A 281 -40.66 -10.79 2.17
C ASP A 281 -41.09 -12.15 1.59
N ALA A 282 -42.15 -12.15 0.77
CA ALA A 282 -42.51 -13.30 -0.05
C ALA A 282 -41.37 -13.65 -1.01
N SER A 283 -41.19 -14.92 -1.40
CA SER A 283 -40.03 -15.35 -2.19
C SER A 283 -39.92 -14.70 -3.58
N TYR A 284 -41.00 -14.13 -4.13
CA TYR A 284 -40.97 -13.31 -5.35
C TYR A 284 -40.59 -11.83 -5.13
N ASP A 285 -40.66 -11.34 -3.89
CA ASP A 285 -40.20 -10.01 -3.42
C ASP A 285 -38.79 -10.08 -2.78
N ARG A 286 -38.16 -11.27 -2.77
CA ARG A 286 -36.78 -11.50 -2.30
C ARG A 286 -35.81 -11.45 -3.48
N HIS A 287 -34.68 -10.81 -3.27
CA HIS A 287 -33.85 -10.26 -4.33
C HIS A 287 -32.37 -10.61 -4.14
N ILE A 288 -31.76 -11.08 -5.23
CA ILE A 288 -30.33 -11.39 -5.32
C ILE A 288 -29.71 -10.49 -6.39
N ARG A 289 -28.59 -9.84 -6.07
CA ARG A 289 -27.73 -9.20 -7.07
C ARG A 289 -26.29 -9.62 -6.86
N ILE A 290 -25.55 -9.83 -7.95
CA ILE A 290 -24.15 -10.27 -7.92
C ILE A 290 -23.41 -9.52 -9.04
N GLY A 291 -22.26 -8.93 -8.70
CA GLY A 291 -21.40 -8.18 -9.60
C GLY A 291 -20.67 -9.07 -10.60
N GLY A 292 -20.78 -8.73 -11.88
CA GLY A 292 -19.99 -9.31 -12.97
C GLY A 292 -18.88 -8.35 -13.41
N ASP A 293 -18.57 -8.36 -14.71
CA ASP A 293 -17.59 -7.43 -15.31
C ASP A 293 -18.03 -5.96 -15.17
N GLY A 294 -17.13 -5.12 -14.65
CA GLY A 294 -17.36 -3.68 -14.47
C GLY A 294 -18.55 -3.38 -13.55
N THR A 295 -19.59 -2.75 -14.10
CA THR A 295 -20.87 -2.47 -13.40
C THR A 295 -22.00 -3.43 -13.79
N GLY A 296 -21.68 -4.52 -14.51
CA GLY A 296 -22.65 -5.57 -14.85
C GLY A 296 -23.18 -6.28 -13.59
N LEU A 297 -24.47 -6.62 -13.59
CA LEU A 297 -25.14 -7.23 -12.44
C LEU A 297 -26.05 -8.39 -12.87
N LEU A 298 -25.96 -9.52 -12.18
CA LEU A 298 -27.09 -10.45 -12.05
C LEU A 298 -28.22 -9.69 -11.33
N ARG A 299 -29.44 -9.72 -11.87
CA ARG A 299 -30.64 -9.12 -11.24
C ARG A 299 -31.78 -10.14 -11.23
N GLU A 300 -31.84 -10.95 -10.17
CA GLU A 300 -32.84 -12.01 -10.02
C GLU A 300 -33.66 -11.88 -8.74
N ALA A 301 -34.78 -12.60 -8.69
CA ALA A 301 -35.53 -12.85 -7.47
C ALA A 301 -35.45 -14.33 -7.09
N VAL A 302 -35.60 -14.64 -5.80
CA VAL A 302 -35.58 -16.02 -5.30
C VAL A 302 -36.66 -16.87 -6.00
N LYS A 303 -37.86 -16.33 -6.19
CA LYS A 303 -38.90 -16.88 -7.08
C LYS A 303 -39.15 -15.94 -8.27
N GLY A 304 -38.49 -16.21 -9.40
CA GLY A 304 -38.70 -15.44 -10.64
C GLY A 304 -40.13 -15.58 -11.18
N ILE A 305 -40.80 -14.44 -11.43
CA ILE A 305 -42.10 -14.37 -12.12
C ILE A 305 -42.00 -13.81 -13.56
N THR A 306 -40.79 -13.45 -13.99
CA THR A 306 -40.45 -13.08 -15.37
C THR A 306 -40.09 -14.31 -16.21
N GLY A 307 -40.15 -14.21 -17.54
CA GLY A 307 -39.75 -15.30 -18.46
C GLY A 307 -40.63 -16.56 -18.42
N LEU A 308 -41.75 -16.54 -17.69
CA LEU A 308 -42.67 -17.67 -17.55
C LEU A 308 -43.50 -17.91 -18.82
N ARG A 309 -44.07 -19.11 -18.94
CA ARG A 309 -45.04 -19.46 -20.01
C ARG A 309 -46.36 -18.65 -19.95
N ARG A 310 -46.59 -17.88 -18.88
CA ARG A 310 -47.76 -17.03 -18.66
C ARG A 310 -47.26 -15.71 -18.06
N ASP A 311 -47.70 -14.60 -18.62
CA ASP A 311 -47.33 -13.26 -18.16
C ASP A 311 -48.18 -12.88 -16.93
N PRO A 312 -47.58 -12.53 -15.77
CA PRO A 312 -48.34 -12.01 -14.62
C PRO A 312 -48.86 -10.58 -14.83
N GLY A 313 -48.31 -9.85 -15.80
CA GLY A 313 -48.56 -8.45 -16.12
C GLY A 313 -47.25 -7.64 -16.16
N ALA A 314 -47.09 -6.76 -17.15
CA ALA A 314 -45.87 -5.98 -17.36
C ALA A 314 -45.42 -5.17 -16.13
N ALA A 315 -46.38 -4.61 -15.36
CA ALA A 315 -46.08 -3.88 -14.13
C ALA A 315 -45.48 -4.79 -13.02
N VAL A 316 -45.89 -6.05 -12.98
CA VAL A 316 -45.37 -7.07 -12.04
C VAL A 316 -43.95 -7.47 -12.44
N GLN A 317 -43.72 -7.73 -13.74
CA GLN A 317 -42.39 -8.06 -14.27
C GLN A 317 -41.38 -6.94 -14.03
N ALA A 318 -41.76 -5.69 -14.33
CA ALA A 318 -40.91 -4.52 -14.10
C ALA A 318 -40.60 -4.33 -12.61
N ALA A 319 -41.61 -4.46 -11.72
CA ALA A 319 -41.41 -4.36 -10.28
C ALA A 319 -40.37 -5.37 -9.77
N GLN A 320 -40.47 -6.64 -10.17
CA GLN A 320 -39.52 -7.67 -9.75
C GLN A 320 -38.09 -7.39 -10.27
N PHE A 321 -37.96 -7.04 -11.54
CA PHE A 321 -36.64 -6.76 -12.12
C PHE A 321 -35.96 -5.57 -11.44
N ASP A 322 -36.73 -4.53 -11.10
CA ASP A 322 -36.30 -3.35 -10.35
C ASP A 322 -36.02 -3.61 -8.86
N GLY A 323 -36.39 -4.77 -8.31
CA GLY A 323 -36.28 -5.05 -6.88
C GLY A 323 -37.35 -4.38 -6.01
N ARG A 324 -38.42 -3.86 -6.62
CA ARG A 324 -39.53 -3.24 -5.91
C ARG A 324 -40.50 -4.31 -5.43
N LYS A 325 -41.29 -3.99 -4.40
CA LYS A 325 -42.42 -4.84 -3.99
C LYS A 325 -43.38 -5.01 -5.18
N LEU A 326 -43.76 -6.26 -5.47
CA LEU A 326 -44.72 -6.55 -6.54
C LEU A 326 -46.13 -6.05 -6.14
N PRO A 327 -47.00 -5.74 -7.13
CA PRO A 327 -48.43 -5.48 -6.87
C PRO A 327 -49.10 -6.62 -6.11
N ASP A 328 -50.29 -6.38 -5.54
CA ASP A 328 -51.09 -7.43 -4.90
C ASP A 328 -51.33 -8.60 -5.88
N PRO A 329 -51.04 -9.87 -5.51
CA PRO A 329 -51.31 -11.04 -6.35
C PRO A 329 -52.75 -11.14 -6.89
N ALA A 330 -53.73 -10.54 -6.24
CA ALA A 330 -55.10 -10.43 -6.75
C ALA A 330 -55.20 -9.64 -8.07
N THR A 331 -54.25 -8.75 -8.37
CA THR A 331 -54.22 -7.93 -9.61
C THR A 331 -53.45 -8.57 -10.76
N TRP A 332 -52.79 -9.73 -10.54
CA TRP A 332 -52.00 -10.40 -11.56
C TRP A 332 -52.87 -11.32 -12.42
N ASP A 333 -52.34 -11.79 -13.55
CA ASP A 333 -52.98 -12.87 -14.31
C ASP A 333 -53.12 -14.14 -13.45
N GLN A 334 -54.36 -14.57 -13.22
CA GLN A 334 -54.67 -15.67 -12.32
C GLN A 334 -54.12 -17.03 -12.80
N ARG A 335 -53.67 -17.13 -14.05
CA ARG A 335 -52.97 -18.32 -14.57
C ARG A 335 -51.56 -18.44 -13.98
N VAL A 336 -50.96 -17.34 -13.50
CA VAL A 336 -49.68 -17.32 -12.77
C VAL A 336 -49.89 -17.53 -11.27
N THR A 337 -50.78 -16.76 -10.63
CA THR A 337 -50.97 -16.78 -9.16
C THR A 337 -51.37 -18.17 -8.65
N SER A 338 -52.32 -18.82 -9.32
CA SER A 338 -52.76 -20.20 -9.03
C SER A 338 -51.65 -21.25 -9.18
N ARG A 339 -50.50 -20.89 -9.75
CA ARG A 339 -49.36 -21.78 -10.04
C ARG A 339 -48.05 -21.34 -9.38
N LEU A 340 -48.04 -20.38 -8.46
CA LEU A 340 -46.84 -19.93 -7.73
C LEU A 340 -46.11 -21.07 -7.00
N HIS A 341 -46.86 -22.11 -6.58
CA HIS A 341 -46.34 -23.32 -5.93
C HIS A 341 -45.56 -24.24 -6.90
N LEU A 342 -45.73 -24.08 -8.22
CA LEU A 342 -45.01 -24.82 -9.27
C LEU A 342 -43.75 -24.08 -9.77
N ILE A 343 -43.53 -22.84 -9.35
CA ILE A 343 -42.36 -22.04 -9.73
C ILE A 343 -41.24 -22.29 -8.73
N PRO A 344 -40.05 -22.77 -9.17
CA PRO A 344 -38.91 -23.00 -8.30
C PRO A 344 -38.49 -21.78 -7.49
N GLU A 345 -37.91 -22.03 -6.33
CA GLU A 345 -37.24 -21.03 -5.50
C GLU A 345 -35.74 -21.32 -5.51
N TRP A 346 -34.94 -20.31 -5.85
CA TRP A 346 -33.49 -20.38 -5.95
C TRP A 346 -32.86 -19.88 -4.66
N GLY A 347 -32.50 -20.80 -3.77
CA GLY A 347 -31.94 -20.50 -2.46
C GLY A 347 -30.42 -20.31 -2.44
N ASP A 348 -29.70 -20.98 -3.35
CA ASP A 348 -28.24 -21.02 -3.35
C ASP A 348 -27.66 -20.38 -4.62
N PHE A 349 -26.65 -19.52 -4.47
CA PHE A 349 -25.87 -18.91 -5.55
C PHE A 349 -24.38 -18.97 -5.21
N THR A 350 -23.52 -19.27 -6.19
CA THR A 350 -22.07 -19.22 -6.04
C THR A 350 -21.46 -18.51 -7.24
N LEU A 351 -20.66 -17.47 -6.98
CA LEU A 351 -19.70 -16.92 -7.94
C LEU A 351 -18.29 -17.36 -7.54
N SER A 352 -17.54 -17.90 -8.50
CA SER A 352 -16.18 -18.41 -8.29
C SER A 352 -15.23 -17.74 -9.29
N GLN A 353 -14.28 -16.95 -8.79
CA GLN A 353 -13.23 -16.27 -9.54
C GLN A 353 -11.90 -16.97 -9.18
N LEU A 354 -11.59 -18.03 -9.93
CA LEU A 354 -10.48 -18.94 -9.62
C LEU A 354 -9.17 -18.57 -10.35
N SER A 355 -9.23 -17.59 -11.25
CA SER A 355 -8.08 -16.93 -11.90
C SER A 355 -8.35 -15.43 -12.02
N ALA A 356 -7.35 -14.64 -12.41
CA ALA A 356 -7.50 -13.20 -12.72
C ALA A 356 -8.30 -12.89 -14.01
N ASP A 357 -8.71 -13.90 -14.78
CA ASP A 357 -9.29 -13.74 -16.13
C ASP A 357 -10.65 -14.41 -16.35
N GLY A 358 -11.14 -15.20 -15.39
CA GLY A 358 -12.43 -15.88 -15.53
C GLY A 358 -13.16 -16.08 -14.20
N PHE A 359 -14.45 -15.74 -14.19
CA PHE A 359 -15.39 -16.20 -13.18
C PHE A 359 -16.52 -17.02 -13.76
N THR A 360 -17.04 -17.95 -12.94
CA THR A 360 -18.29 -18.67 -13.22
C THR A 360 -19.33 -18.30 -12.19
N LEU A 361 -20.60 -18.32 -12.59
CA LEU A 361 -21.75 -18.10 -11.72
C LEU A 361 -22.73 -19.26 -11.86
N ARG A 362 -23.11 -19.85 -10.72
CA ARG A 362 -24.06 -20.98 -10.66
C ARG A 362 -25.11 -20.78 -9.58
N LYS A 363 -26.29 -21.34 -9.79
CA LYS A 363 -27.40 -21.29 -8.81
C LYS A 363 -28.10 -22.64 -8.65
N ARG A 364 -28.79 -22.81 -7.53
CA ARG A 364 -29.53 -24.03 -7.19
C ARG A 364 -30.76 -23.69 -6.34
N THR A 365 -31.77 -24.55 -6.42
CA THR A 365 -32.98 -24.43 -5.59
C THR A 365 -32.68 -24.54 -4.10
N LYS A 366 -32.13 -25.68 -3.66
CA LYS A 366 -31.64 -25.93 -2.30
C LYS A 366 -30.65 -27.10 -2.25
N LYS A 367 -29.96 -27.26 -1.12
CA LYS A 367 -29.09 -28.41 -0.81
C LYS A 367 -29.77 -29.75 -1.15
N GLY A 368 -29.01 -30.66 -1.77
CA GLY A 368 -29.48 -31.98 -2.21
C GLY A 368 -29.93 -32.06 -3.68
N HIS A 369 -30.03 -30.91 -4.36
CA HIS A 369 -30.29 -30.86 -5.80
C HIS A 369 -29.03 -30.47 -6.61
N GLY A 370 -29.11 -30.59 -7.94
CA GLY A 370 -28.06 -30.15 -8.86
C GLY A 370 -27.96 -28.62 -8.95
N TRP A 371 -26.77 -28.15 -9.31
CA TRP A 371 -26.52 -26.76 -9.70
C TRP A 371 -26.81 -26.57 -11.19
N ILE A 372 -27.24 -25.37 -11.57
CA ILE A 372 -27.27 -24.92 -12.97
C ILE A 372 -26.31 -23.74 -13.16
N ALA A 373 -25.73 -23.63 -14.35
CA ALA A 373 -25.03 -22.42 -14.76
C ALA A 373 -26.01 -21.24 -14.81
N ALA A 374 -25.57 -20.08 -14.33
CA ALA A 374 -26.33 -18.84 -14.30
C ALA A 374 -25.55 -17.65 -14.91
N GLY A 375 -24.32 -17.88 -15.37
CA GLY A 375 -23.51 -16.91 -16.09
C GLY A 375 -22.01 -17.15 -15.91
N GLY A 376 -21.23 -16.20 -16.38
CA GLY A 376 -19.78 -16.12 -16.27
C GLY A 376 -19.28 -14.87 -16.97
N GLY A 377 -18.00 -14.57 -16.81
CA GLY A 377 -17.37 -13.38 -17.36
C GLY A 377 -15.88 -13.39 -17.03
N ARG A 378 -15.21 -12.25 -17.14
CA ARG A 378 -13.75 -12.18 -16.93
C ARG A 378 -13.37 -11.85 -15.50
N ARG A 379 -13.75 -10.66 -15.03
CA ARG A 379 -13.29 -10.03 -13.80
C ARG A 379 -14.50 -9.53 -13.01
N ALA A 380 -15.03 -10.40 -12.16
CA ALA A 380 -16.15 -10.08 -11.28
C ALA A 380 -15.76 -8.95 -10.34
N SER A 381 -16.67 -7.99 -10.15
CA SER A 381 -16.39 -6.81 -9.33
C SER A 381 -16.31 -7.07 -7.82
N GLY A 382 -16.56 -8.29 -7.36
CA GLY A 382 -16.53 -8.67 -5.94
C GLY A 382 -17.72 -8.21 -5.12
N PHE A 383 -18.75 -7.67 -5.76
CA PHE A 383 -19.95 -7.10 -5.14
C PHE A 383 -21.14 -8.08 -5.12
N GLY A 384 -22.02 -7.96 -4.12
CA GLY A 384 -23.32 -8.60 -4.12
C GLY A 384 -24.34 -7.98 -3.16
N TYR A 385 -25.60 -8.38 -3.30
CA TYR A 385 -26.71 -8.03 -2.43
C TYR A 385 -27.64 -9.23 -2.22
N VAL A 386 -28.13 -9.38 -0.99
CA VAL A 386 -29.27 -10.25 -0.66
C VAL A 386 -30.25 -9.54 0.26
N GLY A 387 -31.55 -9.73 0.01
CA GLY A 387 -32.62 -9.17 0.84
C GLY A 387 -33.96 -9.25 0.12
N GLY A 388 -34.78 -8.21 0.27
CA GLY A 388 -36.04 -8.07 -0.45
C GLY A 388 -36.60 -6.65 -0.39
N ALA A 389 -37.87 -6.52 -0.77
CA ALA A 389 -38.60 -5.26 -0.68
C ALA A 389 -38.58 -4.64 0.74
N SER A 390 -38.41 -5.44 1.79
CA SER A 390 -38.24 -5.03 3.19
C SER A 390 -36.76 -4.96 3.64
N GLY A 391 -35.84 -4.66 2.72
CA GLY A 391 -34.44 -4.38 3.02
C GLY A 391 -33.51 -5.58 2.89
N GLY A 392 -32.21 -5.32 3.03
CA GLY A 392 -31.17 -6.32 2.80
C GLY A 392 -29.77 -5.76 2.99
N LEU A 393 -28.77 -6.63 2.79
CA LEU A 393 -27.36 -6.33 2.92
C LEU A 393 -26.73 -6.30 1.53
N SER A 394 -26.18 -5.16 1.10
CA SER A 394 -25.13 -5.15 0.07
C SER A 394 -23.78 -5.40 0.75
N PHE A 395 -22.87 -6.03 0.03
CA PHE A 395 -21.56 -6.44 0.54
C PHE A 395 -20.56 -6.53 -0.61
N GLY A 396 -19.28 -6.28 -0.34
CA GLY A 396 -18.24 -6.47 -1.35
C GLY A 396 -16.84 -6.61 -0.79
N LEU A 397 -15.97 -7.22 -1.58
CA LEU A 397 -14.54 -7.38 -1.34
C LEU A 397 -13.76 -6.57 -2.37
N ARG A 398 -12.92 -5.64 -1.89
CA ARG A 398 -11.98 -4.87 -2.71
C ARG A 398 -10.93 -5.81 -3.32
N ASP A 399 -10.46 -5.49 -4.52
CA ASP A 399 -9.42 -6.27 -5.25
C ASP A 399 -9.81 -7.75 -5.51
N PHE A 400 -11.12 -8.06 -5.65
CA PHE A 400 -11.64 -9.43 -5.67
C PHE A 400 -11.02 -10.38 -6.71
N TRP A 401 -10.79 -9.92 -7.95
CA TRP A 401 -10.20 -10.76 -9.00
C TRP A 401 -8.67 -10.63 -9.04
N GLU A 402 -8.14 -9.51 -8.56
CA GLU A 402 -6.71 -9.30 -8.35
C GLU A 402 -6.17 -10.21 -7.24
N LYS A 403 -6.93 -10.45 -6.18
CA LYS A 403 -6.58 -11.32 -5.04
C LYS A 403 -7.22 -12.71 -5.14
N HIS A 404 -7.37 -13.22 -6.36
CA HIS A 404 -7.89 -14.57 -6.60
C HIS A 404 -6.99 -15.66 -5.94
N PRO A 405 -7.52 -16.87 -5.64
CA PRO A 405 -8.86 -17.37 -5.90
C PRO A 405 -9.90 -16.86 -4.89
N ALA A 406 -10.88 -16.09 -5.36
CA ALA A 406 -11.93 -15.49 -4.54
C ALA A 406 -13.31 -16.06 -4.87
N GLY A 407 -14.27 -15.87 -3.97
CA GLY A 407 -15.62 -16.40 -4.14
C GLY A 407 -16.71 -15.64 -3.38
N LEU A 408 -17.95 -15.81 -3.82
CA LEU A 408 -19.13 -15.21 -3.22
C LEU A 408 -20.25 -16.26 -3.17
N ASP A 409 -20.67 -16.58 -1.95
CA ASP A 409 -21.76 -17.51 -1.69
C ASP A 409 -22.99 -16.79 -1.13
N VAL A 410 -24.16 -17.12 -1.68
CA VAL A 410 -25.46 -16.99 -0.99
C VAL A 410 -26.02 -18.40 -0.79
N ARG A 411 -26.59 -18.68 0.38
CA ARG A 411 -27.23 -19.95 0.73
C ARG A 411 -28.59 -19.70 1.38
N ASP A 412 -29.50 -20.65 1.20
CA ASP A 412 -30.79 -20.72 1.91
C ASP A 412 -31.70 -19.48 1.79
N ALA A 413 -31.57 -18.65 0.73
CA ALA A 413 -32.38 -17.44 0.52
C ALA A 413 -33.90 -17.69 0.31
N HIS A 414 -34.27 -18.95 0.06
CA HIS A 414 -35.66 -19.43 0.04
C HIS A 414 -36.25 -19.63 1.45
N THR A 415 -35.43 -19.70 2.49
CA THR A 415 -35.85 -19.78 3.90
C THR A 415 -35.96 -18.38 4.52
N ASP A 416 -36.34 -18.29 5.81
CA ASP A 416 -36.45 -17.01 6.53
C ASP A 416 -35.09 -16.33 6.81
N ARG A 417 -33.96 -16.99 6.56
CA ARG A 417 -32.61 -16.45 6.75
C ARG A 417 -31.65 -16.96 5.66
N ALA A 418 -31.11 -16.04 4.87
CA ALA A 418 -30.01 -16.32 3.97
C ALA A 418 -28.67 -16.29 4.74
N GLU A 419 -27.70 -17.08 4.28
CA GLU A 419 -26.29 -16.93 4.68
C GLU A 419 -25.46 -16.43 3.50
N VAL A 420 -24.69 -15.37 3.72
CA VAL A 420 -23.72 -14.79 2.77
C VAL A 420 -22.32 -15.14 3.23
N THR A 421 -21.45 -15.57 2.32
CA THR A 421 -20.00 -15.62 2.57
C THR A 421 -19.22 -14.93 1.46
N LEU A 422 -18.37 -13.97 1.82
CA LEU A 422 -17.30 -13.46 0.97
C LEU A 422 -16.05 -14.28 1.27
N TRP A 423 -15.58 -15.05 0.28
CA TRP A 423 -14.39 -15.89 0.37
C TRP A 423 -13.18 -15.11 -0.15
N LEU A 424 -12.24 -14.84 0.76
CA LEU A 424 -10.89 -14.30 0.49
C LEU A 424 -9.98 -15.37 -0.12
N TRP A 425 -10.19 -16.63 0.28
CA TRP A 425 -9.73 -17.82 -0.42
C TRP A 425 -10.93 -18.74 -0.68
N SER A 426 -11.20 -19.05 -1.94
CA SER A 426 -12.37 -19.83 -2.35
C SER A 426 -12.21 -21.33 -2.06
N PRO A 427 -13.22 -22.00 -1.46
CA PRO A 427 -13.21 -23.45 -1.23
C PRO A 427 -13.33 -24.30 -2.50
N GLU A 428 -13.46 -23.66 -3.67
CA GLU A 428 -13.45 -24.30 -4.99
C GLU A 428 -12.07 -24.25 -5.67
N ALA A 429 -11.10 -23.54 -5.08
CA ALA A 429 -9.69 -23.64 -5.45
C ALA A 429 -9.04 -24.85 -4.77
N GLN A 430 -7.79 -25.12 -5.15
CA GLN A 430 -6.93 -26.02 -4.38
C GLN A 430 -6.69 -25.48 -2.97
N PRO A 431 -6.32 -26.32 -2.00
CA PRO A 431 -5.81 -25.86 -0.71
C PRO A 431 -4.56 -24.99 -0.91
N MET A 432 -4.43 -23.94 -0.11
CA MET A 432 -3.29 -23.02 -0.13
C MET A 432 -2.02 -23.72 0.35
N ASP A 433 -1.16 -24.06 -0.61
CA ASP A 433 0.19 -24.59 -0.39
C ASP A 433 1.19 -23.43 -0.30
N LEU A 434 1.91 -23.38 0.82
CA LEU A 434 2.94 -22.41 1.17
C LEU A 434 4.24 -23.12 1.58
N ARG A 435 4.39 -24.41 1.22
CA ARG A 435 5.66 -25.13 1.35
C ARG A 435 6.72 -24.43 0.50
N PHE A 436 7.98 -24.56 0.93
CA PHE A 436 9.11 -24.08 0.15
C PHE A 436 9.21 -24.82 -1.19
N TYR A 437 9.59 -24.10 -2.25
CA TYR A 437 9.41 -24.57 -3.64
C TYR A 437 10.41 -25.65 -4.12
N HIS A 438 11.51 -25.89 -3.39
CA HIS A 438 12.49 -26.95 -3.69
C HIS A 438 12.97 -27.68 -2.43
N ASP A 439 13.78 -28.73 -2.63
CA ASP A 439 14.27 -29.62 -1.57
C ASP A 439 15.62 -29.19 -0.97
N GLY A 440 16.13 -28.00 -1.32
CA GLY A 440 17.43 -27.48 -0.92
C GLY A 440 18.58 -27.83 -1.87
N LEU A 441 18.38 -28.75 -2.83
CA LEU A 441 19.34 -29.08 -3.89
C LEU A 441 20.75 -29.49 -3.37
N GLY A 442 20.85 -29.98 -2.13
CA GLY A 442 22.12 -30.38 -1.49
C GLY A 442 22.96 -29.22 -0.91
N GLN A 443 22.36 -28.04 -0.69
CA GLN A 443 23.06 -26.86 -0.14
C GLN A 443 23.10 -26.88 1.41
N ASP A 444 23.79 -27.85 1.97
CA ASP A 444 23.83 -28.11 3.43
C ASP A 444 24.78 -27.18 4.20
N THR A 445 25.74 -26.53 3.51
CA THR A 445 26.71 -25.58 4.10
C THR A 445 26.60 -24.17 3.52
N PHE A 446 27.06 -23.16 4.28
CA PHE A 446 27.12 -21.78 3.80
C PHE A 446 27.94 -21.61 2.51
N ALA A 447 28.96 -22.45 2.28
CA ALA A 447 29.75 -22.41 1.06
C ALA A 447 28.91 -22.86 -0.16
N GLU A 448 28.17 -23.96 -0.05
CA GLU A 448 27.29 -24.46 -1.11
C GLU A 448 26.12 -23.50 -1.38
N GLN A 449 25.60 -22.86 -0.33
CA GLN A 449 24.55 -21.83 -0.43
C GLN A 449 25.04 -20.58 -1.18
N LEU A 450 26.28 -20.14 -0.93
CA LEU A 450 26.89 -19.04 -1.67
C LEU A 450 27.20 -19.41 -3.14
N GLU A 451 27.53 -20.68 -3.43
CA GLU A 451 27.63 -21.15 -4.81
C GLU A 451 26.26 -21.19 -5.52
N GLY A 452 25.18 -21.51 -4.81
CA GLY A 452 23.80 -21.34 -5.29
C GLY A 452 23.48 -19.88 -5.63
N LEU A 453 23.78 -18.96 -4.70
CA LEU A 453 23.64 -17.51 -4.89
C LEU A 453 24.40 -17.00 -6.11
N ASN A 454 25.61 -17.53 -6.38
CA ASN A 454 26.44 -17.15 -7.52
C ASN A 454 25.83 -17.49 -8.89
N ILE A 455 24.80 -18.35 -8.98
CA ILE A 455 24.15 -18.75 -10.24
C ILE A 455 22.64 -18.45 -10.32
N THR A 456 21.89 -18.54 -9.21
CA THR A 456 20.44 -18.24 -9.19
C THR A 456 20.09 -16.90 -8.58
N TYR A 457 21.07 -16.22 -7.96
CA TYR A 457 20.88 -15.01 -7.16
C TYR A 457 19.99 -15.19 -5.91
N GLU A 458 19.66 -16.43 -5.50
CA GLU A 458 19.00 -16.78 -4.22
C GLU A 458 20.02 -17.15 -3.14
N ASP A 459 19.90 -16.58 -1.94
CA ASP A 459 20.67 -16.99 -0.77
C ASP A 459 19.85 -18.02 0.04
N TYR A 460 19.93 -19.30 -0.31
CA TYR A 460 19.15 -20.37 0.34
C TYR A 460 19.71 -20.75 1.73
N GLU A 461 18.84 -21.12 2.68
CA GLU A 461 19.24 -21.80 3.93
C GLU A 461 18.10 -22.72 4.43
N PRO A 462 18.39 -23.97 4.86
CA PRO A 462 17.36 -24.89 5.35
C PRO A 462 16.48 -24.31 6.45
N GLY A 463 15.16 -24.30 6.20
CA GLY A 463 14.15 -23.79 7.15
C GLY A 463 13.89 -22.28 7.10
N PHE A 464 14.66 -21.49 6.34
CA PHE A 464 14.44 -20.04 6.20
C PHE A 464 13.35 -19.68 5.18
N GLY A 465 13.10 -20.55 4.21
CA GLY A 465 12.00 -20.46 3.25
C GLY A 465 10.63 -20.75 3.87
N THR A 466 10.21 -19.98 4.87
CA THR A 466 9.01 -20.26 5.68
C THR A 466 7.97 -19.13 5.64
N PRO A 467 6.68 -19.43 5.47
CA PRO A 467 5.58 -18.46 5.56
C PRO A 467 5.20 -18.12 7.00
N TYR A 468 5.80 -18.76 8.02
CA TYR A 468 5.40 -18.54 9.41
C TYR A 468 5.64 -17.07 9.83
N GLY A 469 4.55 -16.35 10.09
CA GLY A 469 4.55 -14.96 10.50
C GLY A 469 4.23 -13.95 9.40
N ILE A 470 4.10 -14.32 8.13
CA ILE A 470 3.65 -13.39 7.08
C ILE A 470 2.19 -12.98 7.31
N ALA A 471 1.78 -11.80 6.84
CA ALA A 471 0.43 -11.29 6.97
C ALA A 471 -0.21 -10.91 5.62
N ARG A 472 -1.54 -10.77 5.61
CA ARG A 472 -2.26 -10.21 4.46
C ARG A 472 -3.52 -9.50 4.93
N THR A 473 -3.75 -8.32 4.35
CA THR A 473 -4.90 -7.46 4.66
C THR A 473 -5.87 -7.36 3.48
N SER A 474 -7.16 -7.55 3.77
CA SER A 474 -8.27 -7.44 2.81
C SER A 474 -9.27 -6.39 3.26
N GLU A 475 -9.77 -5.58 2.31
CA GLU A 475 -10.78 -4.55 2.60
C GLU A 475 -12.16 -4.97 2.09
N LEU A 476 -13.17 -4.89 2.94
CA LEU A 476 -14.55 -5.24 2.64
C LEU A 476 -15.48 -4.07 2.98
N LEU A 477 -16.58 -3.93 2.25
CA LEU A 477 -17.61 -2.92 2.51
C LEU A 477 -18.98 -3.59 2.66
N PHE A 478 -19.82 -3.02 3.52
CA PHE A 478 -21.16 -3.54 3.84
C PHE A 478 -22.16 -2.40 3.97
N TRP A 479 -23.34 -2.50 3.35
CA TRP A 479 -24.41 -1.50 3.40
C TRP A 479 -25.72 -2.15 3.87
N ALA A 480 -26.37 -1.54 4.86
CA ALA A 480 -27.62 -2.06 5.43
C ALA A 480 -28.82 -1.25 4.93
N HIS A 481 -29.51 -1.77 3.92
CA HIS A 481 -30.57 -1.07 3.19
C HIS A 481 -31.96 -1.22 3.82
N ASP A 482 -32.81 -0.21 3.64
CA ASP A 482 -34.22 -0.29 4.03
C ASP A 482 -35.11 -1.03 3.01
N THR A 483 -34.66 -1.10 1.77
CA THR A 483 -35.32 -1.71 0.61
C THR A 483 -34.26 -2.41 -0.27
N THR A 484 -34.63 -3.01 -1.40
CA THR A 484 -33.63 -3.41 -2.40
C THR A 484 -33.20 -2.18 -3.20
N PRO A 485 -31.91 -1.83 -3.28
CA PRO A 485 -31.48 -0.66 -4.04
C PRO A 485 -31.72 -0.83 -5.54
N ASP A 486 -31.90 0.30 -6.23
CA ASP A 486 -31.97 0.33 -7.68
C ASP A 486 -30.60 0.07 -8.33
N ALA A 487 -30.59 -0.25 -9.62
CA ALA A 487 -29.36 -0.62 -10.33
C ALA A 487 -28.32 0.51 -10.44
N ALA A 488 -28.74 1.79 -10.41
CA ALA A 488 -27.81 2.92 -10.44
C ALA A 488 -27.14 3.12 -9.08
N HIS A 489 -27.85 2.85 -7.97
CA HIS A 489 -27.26 2.80 -6.64
C HIS A 489 -26.30 1.61 -6.50
N LEU A 490 -26.70 0.39 -6.88
CA LEU A 490 -25.83 -0.79 -6.85
C LEU A 490 -24.54 -0.61 -7.69
N ALA A 491 -24.61 0.13 -8.79
CA ALA A 491 -23.43 0.49 -9.59
C ALA A 491 -22.47 1.44 -8.85
N LYS A 492 -22.98 2.36 -8.02
CA LYS A 492 -22.15 3.22 -7.15
C LYS A 492 -21.52 2.45 -6.00
N GLU A 493 -22.24 1.49 -5.41
CA GLU A 493 -21.66 0.57 -4.42
C GLU A 493 -20.56 -0.27 -5.06
N THR A 494 -20.81 -0.83 -6.25
CA THR A 494 -19.81 -1.57 -7.03
C THR A 494 -18.57 -0.71 -7.30
N ALA A 495 -18.73 0.54 -7.73
CA ALA A 495 -17.62 1.47 -7.91
C ALA A 495 -16.84 1.73 -6.61
N ALA A 496 -17.53 1.91 -5.47
CA ALA A 496 -16.90 2.13 -4.17
C ALA A 496 -16.18 0.88 -3.61
N VAL A 497 -16.60 -0.35 -3.98
CA VAL A 497 -15.85 -1.58 -3.70
C VAL A 497 -14.55 -1.62 -4.51
N ARG A 498 -14.62 -1.23 -5.77
CA ARG A 498 -13.51 -1.34 -6.73
C ARG A 498 -12.45 -0.26 -6.54
N THR A 499 -12.88 0.98 -6.29
CA THR A 499 -12.01 2.14 -6.05
C THR A 499 -12.58 2.94 -4.89
N PRO A 500 -12.13 2.69 -3.64
CA PRO A 500 -12.54 3.48 -2.48
C PRO A 500 -12.17 4.96 -2.66
N PRO A 501 -13.14 5.90 -2.62
CA PRO A 501 -12.87 7.32 -2.86
C PRO A 501 -11.91 7.93 -1.84
N GLN A 502 -10.85 8.56 -2.34
CA GLN A 502 -9.82 9.21 -1.55
C GLN A 502 -9.85 10.72 -1.78
N LEU A 503 -9.79 11.51 -0.71
CA LEU A 503 -9.44 12.93 -0.79
C LEU A 503 -7.93 13.11 -0.67
N ALA A 504 -7.39 14.09 -1.38
CA ALA A 504 -5.96 14.42 -1.39
C ALA A 504 -5.72 15.93 -1.27
N ALA A 505 -4.59 16.29 -0.68
CA ALA A 505 -4.00 17.63 -0.82
C ALA A 505 -3.19 17.71 -2.13
N PRO A 506 -3.14 18.87 -2.80
CA PRO A 506 -2.43 19.04 -4.06
C PRO A 506 -0.91 18.98 -3.86
N PRO A 507 -0.14 18.54 -4.88
CA PRO A 507 1.32 18.49 -4.84
C PRO A 507 2.00 19.78 -4.37
N SER A 508 1.53 20.94 -4.83
CA SER A 508 2.02 22.25 -4.41
C SER A 508 1.99 22.45 -2.88
N HIS A 509 0.97 21.93 -2.18
CA HIS A 509 0.89 21.96 -0.71
C HIS A 509 1.85 20.95 -0.06
N LEU A 510 1.97 19.75 -0.64
CA LEU A 510 2.90 18.71 -0.17
C LEU A 510 4.36 19.19 -0.24
N VAL A 511 4.74 19.83 -1.36
CA VAL A 511 6.05 20.46 -1.56
C VAL A 511 6.27 21.64 -0.60
N ALA A 512 5.29 22.54 -0.46
CA ALA A 512 5.38 23.71 0.42
C ALA A 512 5.55 23.33 1.91
N ALA A 513 5.04 22.18 2.33
CA ALA A 513 5.19 21.69 3.70
C ALA A 513 6.60 21.19 4.05
N LYS A 514 7.47 20.94 3.04
CA LYS A 514 8.86 20.43 3.21
C LYS A 514 8.99 19.15 4.03
N VAL A 515 7.96 18.31 4.01
CA VAL A 515 8.02 16.96 4.60
C VAL A 515 8.99 16.06 3.80
N PHE A 516 9.42 14.94 4.40
CA PHE A 516 10.33 13.97 3.77
C PHE A 516 11.62 14.60 3.22
N GLY A 517 12.23 15.49 4.00
CA GLY A 517 13.52 16.13 3.71
C GLY A 517 13.48 17.21 2.62
N GLY A 518 12.31 17.53 2.07
CA GLY A 518 12.17 18.47 0.95
C GLY A 518 12.81 17.98 -0.36
N LEU A 519 12.93 16.65 -0.53
CA LEU A 519 13.64 16.00 -1.64
C LEU A 519 12.87 15.92 -2.97
N PHE A 520 11.76 16.65 -3.11
CA PHE A 520 10.87 16.56 -4.27
C PHE A 520 10.25 17.92 -4.63
N SER A 521 9.89 18.07 -5.91
CA SER A 521 9.26 19.26 -6.50
C SER A 521 8.09 18.84 -7.39
N GLU A 522 7.17 19.73 -7.73
CA GLU A 522 6.20 19.43 -8.80
C GLU A 522 6.93 19.09 -10.13
N PRO A 523 6.32 18.26 -11.02
CA PRO A 523 6.88 17.94 -12.32
C PRO A 523 7.12 19.20 -13.14
N ASP A 524 8.28 19.26 -13.79
CA ASP A 524 8.67 20.43 -14.57
C ASP A 524 9.04 20.02 -16.00
N ARG A 525 8.37 20.61 -16.98
CA ARG A 525 8.57 20.38 -18.41
C ARG A 525 8.99 21.66 -19.15
N SER A 526 9.52 22.66 -18.42
CA SER A 526 9.88 23.99 -18.94
C SER A 526 11.13 24.04 -19.81
N THR A 527 11.96 22.99 -19.81
CA THR A 527 13.10 22.84 -20.73
C THR A 527 13.10 21.44 -21.35
N PRO A 528 13.67 21.24 -22.56
CA PRO A 528 13.70 19.92 -23.21
C PRO A 528 14.42 18.83 -22.41
N ALA A 529 15.36 19.21 -21.53
CA ALA A 529 16.06 18.27 -20.67
C ALA A 529 15.20 17.82 -19.48
N ARG A 530 14.42 18.74 -18.88
CA ARG A 530 13.46 18.42 -17.82
C ARG A 530 12.28 17.62 -18.36
N GLU A 531 11.71 18.06 -19.49
CA GLU A 531 10.62 17.38 -20.18
C GLU A 531 10.93 15.91 -20.48
N ARG A 532 12.14 15.62 -20.97
CA ARG A 532 12.57 14.25 -21.26
C ARG A 532 12.71 13.37 -20.02
N ILE A 533 13.21 13.90 -18.89
CA ILE A 533 13.27 13.13 -17.65
C ILE A 533 11.86 12.79 -17.16
N GLU A 534 10.92 13.73 -17.22
CA GLU A 534 9.52 13.47 -16.87
C GLU A 534 8.87 12.45 -17.84
N ASP A 535 9.19 12.49 -19.14
CA ASP A 535 8.78 11.45 -20.11
C ASP A 535 9.35 10.06 -19.79
N HIS A 536 10.61 9.99 -19.35
CA HIS A 536 11.24 8.74 -18.92
C HIS A 536 10.58 8.19 -17.64
N LEU A 537 10.24 9.04 -16.67
CA LEU A 537 9.48 8.66 -15.48
C LEU A 537 8.08 8.15 -15.85
N ASP A 538 7.38 8.84 -16.76
CA ASP A 538 6.06 8.45 -17.26
C ASP A 538 6.10 7.13 -18.03
N PHE A 539 7.14 6.90 -18.86
CA PHE A 539 7.39 5.64 -19.57
C PHE A 539 7.61 4.48 -18.60
N LEU A 540 8.52 4.65 -17.63
CA LEU A 540 8.86 3.60 -16.66
C LEU A 540 7.65 3.22 -15.81
N PHE A 541 6.93 4.19 -15.24
CA PHE A 541 5.71 3.89 -14.48
C PHE A 541 4.66 3.17 -15.33
N THR A 542 4.42 3.66 -16.56
CA THR A 542 3.48 3.05 -17.50
C THR A 542 3.85 1.60 -17.80
N TYR A 543 5.13 1.30 -18.01
CA TYR A 543 5.62 -0.06 -18.24
C TYR A 543 5.28 -0.99 -17.08
N TYR A 544 5.59 -0.66 -15.82
CA TYR A 544 5.28 -1.53 -14.68
C TYR A 544 3.77 -1.70 -14.46
N ARG A 545 2.99 -0.63 -14.61
CA ARG A 545 1.52 -0.68 -14.55
C ARG A 545 0.95 -1.68 -15.56
N ASP A 546 1.46 -1.64 -16.79
CA ASP A 546 0.97 -2.49 -17.87
C ASP A 546 1.52 -3.93 -17.74
N GLN A 547 2.75 -4.12 -17.25
CA GLN A 547 3.30 -5.44 -16.91
C GLN A 547 2.48 -6.16 -15.82
N VAL A 548 1.96 -5.47 -14.79
CA VAL A 548 1.08 -6.10 -13.77
C VAL A 548 -0.11 -6.81 -14.42
N ASP A 549 -0.81 -6.16 -15.35
CA ASP A 549 -1.88 -6.83 -16.09
C ASP A 549 -1.28 -7.93 -16.98
N MET A 550 -0.37 -7.58 -17.89
CA MET A 550 0.12 -8.49 -18.95
C MET A 550 0.76 -9.77 -18.41
N ARG A 551 1.47 -9.70 -17.29
CA ARG A 551 2.14 -10.83 -16.62
C ARG A 551 1.29 -11.50 -15.55
N ARG A 552 0.10 -10.95 -15.28
CA ARG A 552 -0.86 -11.42 -14.28
C ARG A 552 -0.22 -11.50 -12.89
N TRP A 553 0.38 -10.41 -12.44
CA TRP A 553 0.88 -10.24 -11.06
C TRP A 553 -0.31 -10.02 -10.11
N TYR A 554 -1.11 -11.06 -10.01
CA TYR A 554 -2.38 -11.17 -9.32
C TYR A 554 -2.40 -12.49 -8.55
N GLY A 555 -2.90 -12.45 -7.33
CA GLY A 555 -3.03 -13.60 -6.46
C GLY A 555 -3.27 -13.16 -5.02
N PHE A 556 -3.80 -14.07 -4.20
CA PHE A 556 -4.14 -13.77 -2.80
C PHE A 556 -2.91 -13.25 -2.04
N TRP A 557 -1.74 -13.85 -2.21
CA TRP A 557 -0.49 -13.37 -1.63
C TRP A 557 0.19 -12.33 -2.54
N ASP A 558 0.20 -12.55 -3.85
CA ASP A 558 1.13 -11.91 -4.78
C ASP A 558 0.72 -10.48 -5.19
N TYR A 559 -0.58 -10.20 -5.30
CA TYR A 559 -1.03 -8.90 -5.83
C TYR A 559 -0.52 -7.71 -5.01
N GLY A 560 0.17 -6.80 -5.71
CA GLY A 560 0.77 -5.58 -5.19
C GLY A 560 2.27 -5.51 -5.45
N ASP A 561 2.96 -6.65 -5.53
CA ASP A 561 4.39 -6.69 -5.87
C ASP A 561 4.64 -6.68 -7.39
N ILE A 562 5.91 -6.53 -7.74
CA ILE A 562 6.49 -6.58 -9.09
C ILE A 562 7.64 -7.59 -9.12
N MET A 563 8.10 -8.00 -10.31
CA MET A 563 9.30 -8.83 -10.41
C MET A 563 10.58 -8.00 -10.59
N HIS A 564 11.73 -8.60 -10.28
CA HIS A 564 13.03 -7.93 -10.14
C HIS A 564 13.84 -7.86 -11.46
N SER A 565 13.81 -8.90 -12.31
CA SER A 565 14.60 -8.92 -13.56
C SER A 565 14.00 -9.69 -14.73
N TYR A 566 14.34 -9.26 -15.95
CA TYR A 566 13.83 -9.82 -17.19
C TYR A 566 14.72 -10.93 -17.80
N ASP A 567 14.09 -11.88 -18.49
CA ASP A 567 14.74 -12.88 -19.34
C ASP A 567 14.45 -12.57 -20.82
N PRO A 568 15.41 -11.96 -21.56
CA PRO A 568 15.22 -11.62 -22.96
C PRO A 568 15.13 -12.84 -23.89
N ALA A 569 15.58 -14.02 -23.46
CA ALA A 569 15.50 -15.24 -24.27
C ALA A 569 14.14 -15.93 -24.14
N ARG A 570 13.47 -15.76 -23.00
CA ARG A 570 12.12 -16.31 -22.74
C ARG A 570 10.99 -15.28 -22.87
N HIS A 571 11.32 -14.01 -23.12
CA HIS A 571 10.37 -12.89 -23.22
C HIS A 571 9.43 -12.83 -22.00
N GLN A 572 10.02 -13.00 -20.82
CA GLN A 572 9.32 -13.13 -19.55
C GLN A 572 10.21 -12.68 -18.38
N TRP A 573 9.61 -12.21 -17.29
CA TRP A 573 10.33 -11.96 -16.04
C TRP A 573 10.83 -13.27 -15.42
N ARG A 574 11.93 -13.24 -14.68
CA ARG A 574 12.62 -14.45 -14.16
C ARG A 574 11.92 -15.06 -12.92
N TYR A 575 10.61 -15.30 -13.05
CA TYR A 575 9.72 -15.81 -12.00
C TYR A 575 10.17 -17.14 -11.37
N ASP A 576 11.04 -17.89 -12.04
CA ASP A 576 11.52 -19.22 -11.68
C ASP A 576 13.03 -19.29 -11.42
N VAL A 577 13.74 -18.15 -11.33
CA VAL A 577 15.20 -18.10 -11.11
C VAL A 577 15.53 -17.32 -9.85
N GLY A 578 15.42 -18.00 -8.70
CA GLY A 578 15.91 -17.54 -7.40
C GLY A 578 15.59 -16.08 -7.09
N GLY A 579 16.62 -15.28 -6.82
CA GLY A 579 16.51 -13.86 -6.50
C GLY A 579 16.20 -12.94 -7.69
N TYR A 580 15.71 -13.44 -8.83
CA TYR A 580 15.27 -12.59 -9.94
C TYR A 580 13.75 -12.54 -10.14
N ALA A 581 12.99 -13.25 -9.30
CA ALA A 581 11.54 -13.35 -9.33
C ALA A 581 10.88 -12.14 -8.61
N TRP A 582 10.12 -12.32 -7.52
CA TRP A 582 9.45 -11.23 -6.80
C TRP A 582 10.45 -10.26 -6.16
N ASP A 583 10.16 -8.96 -6.21
CA ASP A 583 11.12 -7.88 -5.95
C ASP A 583 11.21 -7.46 -4.47
N ASN A 584 10.15 -7.68 -3.68
CA ASN A 584 10.16 -7.48 -2.22
C ASN A 584 10.84 -6.15 -1.75
N SER A 585 10.57 -5.03 -2.42
CA SER A 585 11.16 -3.70 -2.14
C SER A 585 12.69 -3.56 -2.33
N GLU A 586 13.34 -4.40 -3.14
CA GLU A 586 14.80 -4.30 -3.38
C GLU A 586 15.15 -2.97 -4.10
N LEU A 587 16.13 -2.23 -3.55
CA LEU A 587 16.51 -0.87 -4.00
C LEU A 587 15.37 0.18 -4.00
N SER A 588 14.32 -0.04 -3.21
CA SER A 588 13.27 0.94 -2.87
C SER A 588 12.31 1.41 -4.00
N PRO A 589 11.68 0.51 -4.80
CA PRO A 589 10.60 0.91 -5.70
C PRO A 589 9.45 1.62 -4.98
N ASP A 590 9.15 1.25 -3.72
CA ASP A 590 8.18 1.94 -2.86
C ASP A 590 8.47 3.44 -2.75
N LEU A 591 9.74 3.83 -2.59
CA LEU A 591 10.12 5.25 -2.49
C LEU A 591 9.95 5.97 -3.82
N TRP A 592 10.39 5.35 -4.93
CA TRP A 592 10.22 5.93 -6.26
C TRP A 592 8.74 6.22 -6.54
N LEU A 593 7.87 5.24 -6.31
CA LEU A 593 6.43 5.35 -6.56
C LEU A 593 5.76 6.38 -5.63
N TRP A 594 6.10 6.39 -4.34
CA TRP A 594 5.53 7.38 -3.42
C TRP A 594 6.00 8.80 -3.72
N TYR A 595 7.28 9.02 -4.04
CA TYR A 595 7.74 10.35 -4.48
C TYR A 595 7.11 10.74 -5.83
N ALA A 596 6.98 9.82 -6.79
CA ALA A 596 6.30 10.10 -8.06
C ALA A 596 4.83 10.52 -7.84
N TYR A 597 4.13 9.93 -6.87
CA TYR A 597 2.80 10.40 -6.45
C TYR A 597 2.86 11.78 -5.80
N LEU A 598 3.73 12.01 -4.81
CA LEU A 598 3.81 13.30 -4.07
C LEU A 598 4.05 14.49 -5.01
N ARG A 599 4.81 14.28 -6.09
CA ARG A 599 5.07 15.27 -7.15
C ARG A 599 3.84 15.48 -8.04
N SER A 600 3.22 14.41 -8.52
CA SER A 600 2.25 14.47 -9.62
C SER A 600 0.78 14.53 -9.20
N GLY A 601 0.44 14.09 -7.97
CA GLY A 601 -0.93 13.94 -7.50
C GLY A 601 -1.74 12.87 -8.24
N ARG A 602 -1.10 12.02 -9.04
CA ARG A 602 -1.77 11.07 -9.95
C ARG A 602 -2.41 9.88 -9.24
N ALA A 603 -3.68 9.63 -9.56
CA ALA A 603 -4.44 8.50 -9.04
C ALA A 603 -3.87 7.13 -9.41
N ASP A 604 -3.39 6.94 -10.65
CA ASP A 604 -2.85 5.66 -11.09
C ASP A 604 -1.56 5.29 -10.34
N ILE A 605 -0.67 6.27 -10.12
CA ILE A 605 0.52 6.09 -9.28
C ILE A 605 0.13 5.82 -7.81
N PHE A 606 -0.83 6.56 -7.24
CA PHE A 606 -1.29 6.33 -5.87
C PHE A 606 -1.81 4.90 -5.67
N ARG A 607 -2.65 4.40 -6.58
CA ARG A 607 -3.23 3.05 -6.45
C ARG A 607 -2.20 1.95 -6.64
N PHE A 608 -1.21 2.17 -7.50
CA PHE A 608 -0.07 1.25 -7.64
C PHE A 608 0.77 1.21 -6.35
N ALA A 609 1.13 2.38 -5.80
CA ALA A 609 1.89 2.50 -4.57
C ALA A 609 1.12 1.99 -3.33
N GLU A 610 -0.20 2.18 -3.29
CA GLU A 610 -1.09 1.59 -2.28
C GLU A 610 -1.08 0.05 -2.35
N ALA A 611 -1.19 -0.53 -3.54
CA ALA A 611 -1.15 -1.98 -3.73
C ALA A 611 0.20 -2.57 -3.29
N MET A 612 1.31 -1.94 -3.70
CA MET A 612 2.66 -2.31 -3.25
C MET A 612 2.79 -2.20 -1.74
N THR A 613 2.40 -1.08 -1.13
CA THR A 613 2.46 -0.90 0.33
C THR A 613 1.63 -1.94 1.10
N ARG A 614 0.48 -2.36 0.57
CA ARG A 614 -0.38 -3.43 1.10
C ARG A 614 0.13 -4.85 0.83
N HIS A 615 1.16 -4.99 -0.01
CA HIS A 615 1.90 -6.22 -0.22
C HIS A 615 3.17 -6.22 0.64
N THR A 616 4.12 -5.33 0.33
CA THR A 616 5.50 -5.35 0.83
C THR A 616 5.60 -5.08 2.34
N GLY A 617 4.63 -4.37 2.92
CA GLY A 617 4.52 -4.19 4.37
C GLY A 617 3.83 -5.34 5.13
N GLU A 618 3.25 -6.31 4.43
CA GLU A 618 2.39 -7.37 5.00
C GLU A 618 2.94 -8.77 4.71
N VAL A 619 3.21 -9.10 3.44
CA VAL A 619 3.58 -10.43 2.95
C VAL A 619 5.08 -10.68 3.07
N ASP A 620 5.89 -9.70 2.65
CA ASP A 620 7.36 -9.80 2.63
C ASP A 620 8.00 -9.61 4.02
N VAL A 621 7.19 -9.33 5.05
CA VAL A 621 7.62 -9.01 6.42
C VAL A 621 7.01 -10.01 7.40
N TYR A 622 7.81 -10.42 8.38
CA TYR A 622 7.35 -11.26 9.48
C TYR A 622 6.76 -10.41 10.62
N HIS A 623 5.58 -10.81 11.09
CA HIS A 623 4.84 -10.17 12.19
C HIS A 623 4.76 -11.04 13.45
N LEU A 624 5.28 -12.27 13.40
CA LEU A 624 5.33 -13.24 14.49
C LEU A 624 6.65 -14.03 14.47
N GLY A 625 6.96 -14.68 15.59
CA GLY A 625 8.12 -15.57 15.70
C GLY A 625 9.45 -14.83 15.84
N THR A 626 10.54 -15.58 15.72
CA THR A 626 11.93 -15.14 15.96
C THR A 626 12.38 -14.00 15.04
N TRP A 627 11.79 -13.87 13.86
CA TRP A 627 12.17 -12.87 12.85
C TRP A 627 11.15 -11.74 12.72
N ALA A 628 10.21 -11.60 13.67
CA ALA A 628 9.24 -10.50 13.66
C ALA A 628 9.95 -9.13 13.57
N GLY A 629 9.57 -8.32 12.57
CA GLY A 629 10.25 -7.05 12.26
C GLY A 629 11.38 -7.15 11.23
N LEU A 630 11.69 -8.34 10.69
CA LEU A 630 12.53 -8.52 9.50
C LEU A 630 11.65 -8.80 8.27
N GLY A 631 12.16 -8.38 7.10
CA GLY A 631 11.58 -8.75 5.81
C GLY A 631 12.49 -9.68 5.03
N THR A 632 11.92 -10.43 4.09
CA THR A 632 12.66 -11.38 3.24
C THR A 632 13.10 -10.69 1.95
N ARG A 633 14.38 -10.86 1.59
CA ARG A 633 14.92 -10.46 0.30
C ARG A 633 14.15 -11.10 -0.88
N HIS A 634 14.10 -10.39 -1.99
CA HIS A 634 13.55 -10.78 -3.29
C HIS A 634 13.84 -12.25 -3.69
N GLY A 635 12.85 -12.97 -4.24
CA GLY A 635 12.91 -14.42 -4.44
C GLY A 635 11.71 -15.06 -5.16
N VAL A 636 11.76 -16.36 -5.47
CA VAL A 636 10.69 -17.10 -6.19
C VAL A 636 9.37 -17.14 -5.39
N GLN A 637 9.47 -17.21 -4.06
CA GLN A 637 8.36 -16.97 -3.14
C GLN A 637 8.73 -15.76 -2.28
N HIS A 638 7.75 -14.95 -1.90
CA HIS A 638 7.92 -13.76 -1.05
C HIS A 638 8.67 -13.99 0.28
N TYR A 639 8.75 -15.24 0.73
CA TYR A 639 9.43 -15.68 1.96
C TYR A 639 10.57 -16.69 1.71
N ALA A 640 11.01 -16.88 0.46
CA ALA A 640 11.99 -17.90 0.05
C ALA A 640 13.40 -17.67 0.59
N ASP A 641 13.98 -16.49 0.31
CA ASP A 641 15.40 -16.19 0.53
C ASP A 641 15.76 -16.13 2.02
N SER A 642 16.97 -16.55 2.40
CA SER A 642 17.41 -16.59 3.81
C SER A 642 17.98 -15.28 4.35
N ALA A 643 18.17 -14.27 3.50
CA ALA A 643 18.52 -12.91 3.93
C ALA A 643 17.29 -12.18 4.51
N LYS A 644 16.95 -12.53 5.75
CA LYS A 644 15.93 -11.81 6.53
C LYS A 644 16.56 -10.53 7.10
N GLN A 645 16.14 -9.35 6.64
CA GLN A 645 16.84 -8.08 6.89
C GLN A 645 15.90 -6.90 7.16
N GLN A 646 16.42 -5.88 7.84
CA GLN A 646 15.72 -4.62 8.14
C GLN A 646 15.41 -3.80 6.88
N ARG A 647 16.22 -3.94 5.82
CA ARG A 647 16.11 -3.15 4.60
C ARG A 647 14.80 -3.35 3.81
N ILE A 648 14.16 -4.52 3.98
CA ILE A 648 12.85 -4.86 3.38
C ILE A 648 11.72 -4.42 4.31
N ALA A 649 11.80 -4.72 5.60
CA ALA A 649 10.82 -4.28 6.61
C ALA A 649 10.88 -2.79 6.96
N ASN A 650 11.71 -2.03 6.24
CA ASN A 650 11.96 -0.61 6.42
C ASN A 650 10.65 0.19 6.49
N THR A 651 10.43 0.91 7.59
CA THR A 651 9.18 1.66 7.79
C THR A 651 9.06 2.87 6.86
N THR A 652 10.17 3.34 6.26
CA THR A 652 10.17 4.50 5.35
C THR A 652 9.18 4.30 4.21
N TYR A 653 9.13 3.09 3.64
CA TYR A 653 8.25 2.72 2.53
C TYR A 653 6.76 2.83 2.89
N ARG A 654 6.42 2.68 4.19
CA ARG A 654 5.04 2.67 4.71
C ARG A 654 4.58 4.04 5.25
N ARG A 655 5.52 4.94 5.58
CA ARG A 655 5.22 6.30 6.12
C ARG A 655 4.35 7.11 5.18
N PHE A 656 4.61 7.06 3.88
CA PHE A 656 3.85 7.81 2.86
C PHE A 656 2.37 7.46 2.88
N TYR A 657 2.02 6.17 2.71
CA TYR A 657 0.63 5.71 2.76
C TYR A 657 -0.04 6.07 4.08
N TYR A 658 0.61 5.83 5.22
CA TYR A 658 0.07 6.18 6.54
C TYR A 658 -0.23 7.67 6.65
N PHE A 659 0.73 8.54 6.30
CA PHE A 659 0.55 9.98 6.45
C PHE A 659 -0.45 10.57 5.45
N LEU A 660 -0.65 9.94 4.27
CA LEU A 660 -1.64 10.37 3.28
C LEU A 660 -3.07 9.90 3.59
N THR A 661 -3.24 8.76 4.28
CA THR A 661 -4.56 8.11 4.45
C THR A 661 -5.03 7.98 5.90
N ALA A 662 -4.13 8.14 6.87
CA ALA A 662 -4.31 7.82 8.29
C ALA A 662 -4.65 6.34 8.58
N ASP A 663 -4.20 5.40 7.73
CA ASP A 663 -4.52 3.98 7.89
C ASP A 663 -3.92 3.34 9.15
N GLU A 664 -4.78 2.89 10.07
CA GLU A 664 -4.36 2.37 11.37
C GLU A 664 -3.64 1.01 11.27
N ARG A 665 -3.91 0.18 10.25
CA ARG A 665 -3.15 -1.07 10.04
C ARG A 665 -1.70 -0.76 9.66
N THR A 666 -1.46 0.16 8.75
CA THR A 666 -0.11 0.65 8.44
C THR A 666 0.53 1.33 9.66
N GLY A 667 -0.27 1.97 10.51
CA GLY A 667 0.15 2.45 11.82
C GLY A 667 0.64 1.35 12.77
N ASP A 668 0.00 0.18 12.81
CA ASP A 668 0.48 -0.99 13.59
C ASP A 668 1.80 -1.52 13.02
N LEU A 669 1.89 -1.67 11.70
CA LEU A 669 3.08 -2.20 11.01
C LEU A 669 4.33 -1.41 11.43
N MET A 670 4.27 -0.09 11.29
CA MET A 670 5.40 0.77 11.66
C MET A 670 5.69 0.77 13.18
N HIS A 671 4.70 0.48 14.03
CA HIS A 671 4.90 0.38 15.48
C HIS A 671 5.54 -0.97 15.90
N ALA A 672 5.25 -2.04 15.16
CA ALA A 672 5.83 -3.37 15.40
C ALA A 672 7.36 -3.36 15.21
N ASN A 673 7.86 -2.62 14.22
CA ASN A 673 9.29 -2.48 13.92
C ASN A 673 10.11 -1.64 14.91
N VAL A 674 9.51 -0.98 15.91
CA VAL A 674 10.26 -0.07 16.81
C VAL A 674 11.33 -0.79 17.63
N ASP A 675 11.12 -2.07 17.93
CA ASP A 675 12.06 -2.93 18.66
C ASP A 675 12.69 -4.00 17.73
N SER A 676 12.67 -3.81 16.41
CA SER A 676 13.24 -4.79 15.47
C SER A 676 14.76 -4.91 15.57
N ASP A 677 15.45 -4.02 16.30
CA ASP A 677 16.87 -4.19 16.61
C ASP A 677 17.15 -5.38 17.55
N GLU A 678 16.15 -5.86 18.30
CA GLU A 678 16.28 -7.08 19.09
C GLU A 678 16.50 -8.33 18.21
N THR A 679 16.14 -8.29 16.92
CA THR A 679 16.32 -9.44 16.00
C THR A 679 17.79 -9.77 15.77
N PHE A 680 18.71 -8.83 15.96
CA PHE A 680 20.16 -9.06 15.83
C PHE A 680 20.72 -9.98 16.93
N LEU A 681 19.97 -10.21 18.03
CA LEU A 681 20.27 -11.26 19.01
C LEU A 681 20.02 -12.67 18.46
N ALA A 682 19.08 -12.81 17.52
CA ALA A 682 18.61 -14.09 17.01
C ALA A 682 19.14 -14.41 15.61
N LEU A 683 19.43 -13.38 14.79
CA LEU A 683 19.94 -13.56 13.44
C LEU A 683 21.00 -12.51 13.09
N ASP A 684 22.16 -12.98 12.68
CA ASP A 684 23.20 -12.18 12.05
C ASP A 684 22.99 -12.16 10.52
N PRO A 685 22.78 -10.98 9.88
CA PRO A 685 22.61 -10.88 8.44
C PRO A 685 23.89 -11.16 7.65
N LEU A 686 25.06 -11.18 8.29
CA LEU A 686 26.36 -11.43 7.65
C LEU A 686 26.88 -12.87 7.85
N ARG A 687 26.13 -13.74 8.53
CA ARG A 687 26.60 -15.05 9.05
C ARG A 687 27.35 -15.95 8.06
N LYS A 688 27.03 -15.86 6.76
CA LYS A 688 27.64 -16.66 5.69
C LYS A 688 28.94 -16.06 5.13
N ILE A 689 29.15 -14.75 5.31
CA ILE A 689 30.25 -13.98 4.72
C ILE A 689 31.21 -13.36 5.76
N ARG A 690 31.02 -13.63 7.05
CA ARG A 690 31.99 -13.23 8.08
C ARG A 690 33.28 -14.02 7.96
N THR A 691 34.40 -13.31 8.00
CA THR A 691 35.75 -13.92 8.07
C THR A 691 36.20 -14.18 9.50
N GLU A 692 35.63 -13.48 10.48
CA GLU A 692 35.97 -13.57 11.90
C GLU A 692 34.84 -14.22 12.71
N PRO A 693 35.15 -14.97 13.79
CA PRO A 693 34.13 -15.50 14.70
C PRO A 693 33.29 -14.38 15.30
N TYR A 694 31.97 -14.50 15.18
CA TYR A 694 31.00 -13.59 15.79
C TYR A 694 29.93 -14.37 16.54
N THR A 695 29.48 -13.82 17.65
CA THR A 695 28.34 -14.33 18.42
C THR A 695 27.57 -13.10 18.89
N PRO A 696 26.24 -13.02 18.67
CA PRO A 696 25.46 -11.87 19.12
C PRO A 696 25.60 -11.63 20.64
N ASP A 697 26.03 -10.43 20.99
CA ASP A 697 26.08 -9.91 22.36
C ASP A 697 25.17 -8.69 22.44
N ARG A 698 24.29 -8.64 23.45
CA ARG A 698 23.37 -7.53 23.72
C ARG A 698 24.07 -6.18 23.81
N HIS A 699 25.32 -6.15 24.25
CA HIS A 699 26.12 -4.95 24.40
C HIS A 699 27.08 -4.67 23.23
N ALA A 700 27.08 -5.53 22.19
CA ALA A 700 27.98 -5.43 21.04
C ALA A 700 27.39 -6.05 19.75
N LEU A 701 26.16 -5.67 19.39
CA LEU A 701 25.50 -6.13 18.17
C LEU A 701 26.13 -5.51 16.92
N SER A 702 26.66 -6.32 16.01
CA SER A 702 27.25 -5.87 14.73
C SER A 702 26.14 -5.41 13.77
N ILE A 703 25.99 -4.09 13.61
CA ILE A 703 24.97 -3.46 12.76
C ILE A 703 25.63 -2.54 11.71
N GLY A 704 25.22 -2.66 10.44
CA GLY A 704 25.69 -1.81 9.36
C GLY A 704 25.05 -0.40 9.36
N PHE A 705 25.84 0.64 9.10
CA PHE A 705 25.35 2.03 9.05
C PHE A 705 24.55 2.37 7.78
N GLY A 706 24.41 1.41 6.86
CA GLY A 706 23.57 1.51 5.66
C GLY A 706 22.25 0.76 5.82
N THR A 707 22.17 -0.42 5.21
CA THR A 707 20.97 -1.27 5.09
C THR A 707 20.26 -1.58 6.40
N ASP A 708 21.01 -1.77 7.49
CA ASP A 708 20.44 -2.13 8.78
C ASP A 708 19.97 -0.89 9.54
N TRP A 709 20.88 0.07 9.74
CA TRP A 709 20.58 1.30 10.47
C TRP A 709 19.50 2.15 9.80
N SER A 710 19.39 2.16 8.46
CA SER A 710 18.31 2.89 7.78
C SER A 710 16.92 2.34 8.15
N GLY A 711 16.75 1.02 8.19
CA GLY A 711 15.51 0.38 8.63
C GLY A 711 15.19 0.69 10.10
N LEU A 712 16.18 0.56 10.97
CA LEU A 712 16.03 0.80 12.42
C LEU A 712 15.72 2.27 12.75
N VAL A 713 16.51 3.21 12.21
CA VAL A 713 16.33 4.64 12.46
C VAL A 713 15.03 5.15 11.86
N SER A 714 14.54 4.56 10.77
CA SER A 714 13.21 4.85 10.23
C SER A 714 12.10 4.53 11.23
N ALA A 715 12.15 3.34 11.85
CA ALA A 715 11.12 2.92 12.80
C ALA A 715 11.12 3.84 14.04
N TRP A 716 12.31 4.18 14.53
CA TRP A 716 12.47 5.08 15.66
C TRP A 716 12.06 6.52 15.35
N LEU A 717 12.44 7.06 14.19
CA LEU A 717 12.02 8.38 13.75
C LEU A 717 10.48 8.44 13.62
N THR A 718 9.89 7.42 13.00
CA THR A 718 8.44 7.33 12.79
C THR A 718 7.67 7.30 14.11
N GLU A 719 8.09 6.48 15.07
CA GLU A 719 7.46 6.39 16.40
C GLU A 719 7.64 7.69 17.21
N TRP A 720 8.81 8.34 17.11
CA TRP A 720 9.04 9.65 17.73
C TRP A 720 8.10 10.71 17.13
N GLU A 721 8.05 10.85 15.80
CA GLU A 721 7.19 11.82 15.11
C GLU A 721 5.70 11.61 15.43
N ARG A 722 5.24 10.35 15.49
CA ARG A 722 3.85 9.99 15.84
C ARG A 722 3.50 10.22 17.31
N GLY A 723 4.49 10.42 18.19
CA GLY A 723 4.26 10.49 19.64
C GLY A 723 3.72 9.18 20.23
N GLY A 724 4.08 8.03 19.64
CA GLY A 724 3.59 6.71 20.04
C GLY A 724 4.08 6.25 21.43
N PRO A 725 3.58 5.11 21.94
CA PRO A 725 3.92 4.60 23.28
C PRO A 725 5.42 4.43 23.55
N LYS A 726 6.24 4.23 22.51
CA LYS A 726 7.69 4.03 22.59
C LYS A 726 8.49 5.28 22.16
N ALA A 727 7.83 6.42 21.89
CA ALA A 727 8.45 7.64 21.34
C ALA A 727 9.67 8.14 22.13
N ALA A 728 9.68 8.00 23.46
CA ALA A 728 10.83 8.40 24.28
C ALA A 728 12.08 7.52 24.04
N LYS A 729 11.89 6.18 24.00
CA LYS A 729 12.95 5.21 23.65
C LYS A 729 13.44 5.45 22.23
N ALA A 730 12.50 5.61 21.31
CA ALA A 730 12.75 5.86 19.90
C ALA A 730 13.57 7.15 19.67
N LYS A 731 13.15 8.28 20.25
CA LYS A 731 13.90 9.56 20.22
C LYS A 731 15.31 9.39 20.76
N ALA A 732 15.47 8.72 21.90
CA ALA A 732 16.78 8.50 22.50
C ALA A 732 17.71 7.75 21.52
N ARG A 733 17.23 6.67 20.90
CA ARG A 733 17.98 5.87 19.92
C ARG A 733 18.34 6.62 18.64
N VAL A 734 17.42 7.45 18.09
CA VAL A 734 17.73 8.32 16.95
C VAL A 734 18.91 9.23 17.31
N LEU A 735 18.81 9.99 18.40
CA LEU A 735 19.84 10.96 18.79
C LEU A 735 21.17 10.29 19.13
N SER A 736 21.16 9.18 19.87
CA SER A 736 22.38 8.50 20.31
C SER A 736 23.10 7.76 19.18
N THR A 737 22.37 7.19 18.21
CA THR A 737 23.00 6.58 17.03
C THR A 737 23.53 7.61 16.05
N MET A 738 22.83 8.73 15.82
CA MET A 738 23.38 9.87 15.07
C MET A 738 24.68 10.38 15.69
N GLU A 739 24.69 10.60 17.02
CA GLU A 739 25.85 11.08 17.77
C GLU A 739 27.04 10.11 17.63
N THR A 740 26.80 8.81 17.80
CA THR A 740 27.87 7.79 17.81
C THR A 740 28.35 7.39 16.42
N ILE A 741 27.52 7.48 15.37
CA ILE A 741 27.97 7.39 13.97
C ILE A 741 28.85 8.61 13.63
N ALA A 742 28.44 9.82 14.01
CA ALA A 742 29.21 11.06 13.80
C ALA A 742 30.53 11.12 14.60
N ALA A 743 30.67 10.26 15.60
CA ALA A 743 31.87 10.11 16.41
C ALA A 743 32.88 9.10 15.84
N GLN A 744 32.48 8.22 14.91
CA GLN A 744 33.40 7.24 14.29
C GLN A 744 34.53 7.96 13.53
N PRO A 745 35.77 7.43 13.50
CA PRO A 745 36.91 8.10 12.85
C PRO A 745 36.66 8.46 11.38
N ASN A 746 35.92 7.61 10.66
CA ASN A 746 35.52 7.81 9.26
C ASN A 746 33.99 8.01 9.08
N GLY A 747 33.22 8.29 10.14
CA GLY A 747 31.78 8.46 10.06
C GLY A 747 31.07 7.26 9.40
N PHE A 748 30.19 7.52 8.43
CA PHE A 748 29.52 6.47 7.64
C PHE A 748 30.48 5.57 6.84
N VAL A 749 31.67 6.04 6.46
CA VAL A 749 32.68 5.24 5.71
C VAL A 749 33.32 4.15 6.58
N GLN A 750 33.17 4.23 7.91
CA GLN A 750 33.48 3.14 8.84
C GLN A 750 32.59 1.90 8.60
N GLY A 751 31.42 2.07 7.98
CA GLY A 751 30.56 1.01 7.44
C GLY A 751 29.65 0.29 8.45
N SER A 752 30.16 -0.02 9.64
CA SER A 752 29.42 -0.70 10.70
C SER A 752 29.99 -0.36 12.08
N GLY A 753 29.24 -0.71 13.13
CA GLY A 753 29.69 -0.59 14.52
C GLY A 753 29.06 -1.64 15.43
N LEU A 754 29.63 -1.78 16.62
CA LEU A 754 29.08 -2.61 17.69
C LEU A 754 28.05 -1.78 18.48
N TYR A 755 26.79 -2.19 18.45
CA TYR A 755 25.64 -1.52 19.04
C TYR A 755 25.26 -2.14 20.38
N ASP A 756 25.16 -1.31 21.40
CA ASP A 756 24.60 -1.69 22.70
C ASP A 756 23.07 -1.46 22.68
N LEU A 757 22.32 -2.55 22.81
CA LEU A 757 20.86 -2.61 22.67
C LEU A 757 20.11 -1.83 23.77
N ASP A 758 20.71 -1.74 24.97
CA ASP A 758 20.12 -1.14 26.17
C ASP A 758 20.32 0.37 26.23
N THR A 759 21.48 0.85 25.79
CA THR A 759 21.85 2.28 25.74
C THR A 759 21.51 2.93 24.40
N GLY A 760 21.36 2.14 23.33
CA GLY A 760 21.13 2.62 21.97
C GLY A 760 22.35 3.28 21.33
N ARG A 761 23.57 2.92 21.76
CA ARG A 761 24.82 3.58 21.33
C ARG A 761 25.72 2.63 20.57
N PHE A 762 26.40 3.15 19.55
CA PHE A 762 27.54 2.44 18.96
C PHE A 762 28.80 2.69 19.79
N ALA A 763 29.60 1.63 19.98
CA ALA A 763 30.99 1.76 20.39
C ALA A 763 31.76 2.58 19.35
N VAL A 764 32.51 3.58 19.80
CA VAL A 764 33.34 4.41 18.92
C VAL A 764 34.70 3.74 18.75
N GLU A 765 35.02 3.39 17.51
CA GLU A 765 36.30 2.78 17.15
C GLU A 765 37.45 3.77 17.32
N THR A 766 38.62 3.29 17.75
CA THR A 766 39.84 4.12 17.80
C THR A 766 40.52 4.22 16.43
N GLU A 767 40.42 3.17 15.61
CA GLU A 767 41.09 3.06 14.32
C GLU A 767 40.15 3.37 13.15
N PRO A 768 40.57 4.19 12.16
CA PRO A 768 39.79 4.44 10.95
C PRO A 768 39.73 3.19 10.07
N LYS A 769 38.51 2.80 9.67
CA LYS A 769 38.24 1.71 8.74
C LYS A 769 37.53 2.25 7.49
N VAL A 770 37.72 1.59 6.35
CA VAL A 770 37.01 1.89 5.09
C VAL A 770 36.21 0.65 4.72
N SER A 771 34.89 0.74 4.85
CA SER A 771 33.96 -0.36 4.57
C SER A 771 32.69 0.19 3.92
N VAL A 772 32.74 0.45 2.62
CA VAL A 772 31.64 1.04 1.85
C VAL A 772 30.99 -0.01 0.97
N SER A 773 29.66 -0.10 1.00
CA SER A 773 28.86 -0.93 0.09
C SER A 773 28.00 -0.04 -0.79
N HIS A 774 27.80 -0.45 -2.04
CA HIS A 774 26.84 0.19 -2.96
C HIS A 774 25.39 0.02 -2.48
N LEU A 775 25.11 -0.94 -1.59
CA LEU A 775 23.78 -1.11 -0.99
C LEU A 775 23.50 -0.10 0.13
N SER A 776 24.53 0.55 0.71
CA SER A 776 24.36 1.31 1.95
C SER A 776 23.40 2.50 1.83
N ALA A 777 23.37 3.19 0.68
CA ALA A 777 22.57 4.40 0.52
C ALA A 777 21.20 4.19 -0.15
N VAL A 778 20.92 3.01 -0.69
CA VAL A 778 19.80 2.75 -1.64
C VAL A 778 18.56 2.11 -1.02
N PHE A 779 18.55 1.93 0.31
CA PHE A 779 17.38 1.50 1.10
C PHE A 779 16.90 2.62 2.04
N GLY A 780 16.58 3.78 1.47
CA GLY A 780 16.05 4.95 2.19
C GLY A 780 17.02 5.72 3.09
N LEU A 781 18.32 5.41 3.09
CA LEU A 781 19.29 6.09 3.99
C LEU A 781 19.41 7.59 3.68
N ASN A 782 19.43 7.97 2.40
CA ASN A 782 19.61 9.38 2.00
C ASN A 782 18.40 10.23 2.39
N GLU A 783 17.21 9.69 2.18
CA GLU A 783 15.92 10.24 2.57
C GLU A 783 15.85 10.47 4.08
N LEU A 784 16.24 9.46 4.87
CA LEU A 784 16.28 9.53 6.32
C LEU A 784 17.34 10.51 6.82
N CYS A 785 18.57 10.49 6.27
CA CYS A 785 19.60 11.44 6.66
C CYS A 785 19.20 12.88 6.32
N ALA A 786 18.54 13.11 5.18
CA ALA A 786 18.02 14.42 4.80
C ALA A 786 16.94 14.92 5.79
N GLU A 787 16.00 14.07 6.19
CA GLU A 787 15.05 14.38 7.27
C GLU A 787 15.75 14.64 8.60
N LEU A 788 16.63 13.75 9.05
CA LEU A 788 17.32 13.87 10.34
C LEU A 788 18.14 15.17 10.45
N ILE A 789 18.75 15.62 9.35
CA ILE A 789 19.52 16.87 9.28
C ILE A 789 18.61 18.13 9.32
N ASP A 790 17.37 18.06 8.83
CA ASP A 790 16.38 19.16 8.97
C ASP A 790 15.71 19.17 10.35
N LEU A 791 15.52 17.98 10.93
CA LEU A 791 14.84 17.76 12.20
C LEU A 791 15.72 18.05 13.41
N VAL A 792 17.01 17.67 13.37
CA VAL A 792 17.91 17.66 14.53
C VAL A 792 19.16 18.51 14.26
N ASP A 793 19.40 19.51 15.11
CA ASP A 793 20.65 20.27 15.10
C ASP A 793 21.82 19.44 15.65
N MET A 794 22.50 18.72 14.75
CA MET A 794 23.69 17.94 15.07
C MET A 794 24.78 18.14 13.99
N PRO A 795 25.56 19.24 14.06
CA PRO A 795 26.48 19.63 12.98
C PRO A 795 27.50 18.56 12.59
N ARG A 796 28.03 17.79 13.56
CA ARG A 796 28.97 16.69 13.29
C ARG A 796 28.35 15.54 12.49
N PHE A 797 27.08 15.23 12.71
CA PHE A 797 26.36 14.22 11.91
C PHE A 797 26.13 14.72 10.49
N LYS A 798 25.71 15.99 10.35
CA LYS A 798 25.61 16.64 9.03
C LYS A 798 26.94 16.61 8.28
N GLU A 799 28.05 16.95 8.94
CA GLU A 799 29.39 16.90 8.36
C GLU A 799 29.76 15.47 7.91
N ALA A 800 29.62 14.47 8.79
CA ALA A 800 29.94 13.08 8.48
C ALA A 800 29.10 12.51 7.32
N TYR A 801 27.81 12.90 7.22
CA TYR A 801 26.96 12.47 6.12
C TYR A 801 27.30 13.19 4.80
N LEU A 802 27.53 14.51 4.83
CA LEU A 802 27.96 15.27 3.65
C LEU A 802 29.34 14.83 3.13
N ASP A 803 30.22 14.35 4.01
CA ASP A 803 31.51 13.76 3.65
C ASP A 803 31.32 12.41 2.93
N TYR A 804 30.44 11.54 3.43
CA TYR A 804 30.05 10.31 2.73
C TYR A 804 29.48 10.61 1.32
N CYS A 805 28.54 11.54 1.22
CA CYS A 805 27.95 11.95 -0.05
C CYS A 805 29.00 12.50 -1.04
N ARG A 806 29.89 13.39 -0.58
CA ARG A 806 30.97 13.95 -1.40
C ARG A 806 31.95 12.89 -1.90
N TYR A 807 32.24 11.85 -1.14
CA TYR A 807 33.32 10.92 -1.49
C TYR A 807 32.86 9.61 -2.12
N PHE A 808 31.58 9.24 -2.05
CA PHE A 808 31.05 8.04 -2.72
C PHE A 808 31.31 8.08 -4.24
N ASN A 809 30.87 9.15 -4.91
CA ASN A 809 31.06 9.37 -6.35
C ASN A 809 32.41 9.99 -6.75
N ALA A 810 33.29 10.26 -5.79
CA ALA A 810 34.61 10.83 -6.05
C ALA A 810 35.56 9.81 -6.71
N THR A 811 36.66 10.30 -7.28
CA THR A 811 37.69 9.43 -7.84
C THR A 811 38.39 8.62 -6.74
N LYS A 812 38.93 7.45 -7.09
CA LYS A 812 39.73 6.63 -6.16
C LYS A 812 40.92 7.40 -5.56
N ALA A 813 41.46 8.39 -6.28
CA ALA A 813 42.53 9.25 -5.78
C ALA A 813 42.04 10.23 -4.70
N GLU A 814 40.87 10.86 -4.90
CA GLU A 814 40.25 11.74 -3.88
C GLU A 814 39.83 10.94 -2.64
N GLN A 815 39.26 9.74 -2.81
CA GLN A 815 38.94 8.83 -1.70
C GLN A 815 40.19 8.46 -0.90
N ALA A 816 41.25 8.00 -1.58
CA ALA A 816 42.50 7.64 -0.91
C ALA A 816 43.19 8.84 -0.23
N ALA A 817 43.09 10.04 -0.81
CA ALA A 817 43.59 11.26 -0.18
C ALA A 817 42.80 11.65 1.09
N ARG A 818 41.50 11.35 1.16
CA ARG A 818 40.64 11.65 2.31
C ARG A 818 40.68 10.58 3.41
N TYR A 819 40.73 9.30 3.05
CA TYR A 819 40.56 8.16 3.98
C TYR A 819 41.77 7.22 4.06
N GLY A 820 42.87 7.53 3.37
CA GLY A 820 44.07 6.67 3.28
C GLY A 820 43.90 5.47 2.33
N GLN A 821 42.67 5.09 1.98
CA GLN A 821 42.33 4.02 1.05
C GLN A 821 41.15 4.44 0.16
N ASN A 822 40.99 3.80 -1.01
CA ASN A 822 39.83 4.00 -1.88
C ASN A 822 38.73 2.97 -1.58
N PHE A 823 37.50 3.24 -2.03
CA PHE A 823 36.32 2.42 -1.69
C PHE A 823 36.18 1.13 -2.51
N GLY A 824 37.30 0.57 -3.00
CA GLY A 824 37.29 -0.66 -3.80
C GLY A 824 36.61 -0.46 -5.15
N SER A 825 35.65 -1.33 -5.50
CA SER A 825 34.88 -1.27 -6.73
C SER A 825 33.40 -1.10 -6.39
N LEU A 826 32.89 0.12 -6.56
CA LEU A 826 31.49 0.48 -6.37
C LEU A 826 30.74 0.47 -7.72
N ILE A 827 29.42 0.42 -7.63
CA ILE A 827 28.42 0.45 -8.72
C ILE A 827 27.20 1.26 -8.26
N LEU A 828 26.18 1.39 -9.12
CA LEU A 828 24.94 2.15 -8.89
C LEU A 828 25.18 3.67 -8.85
N PHE A 829 26.17 4.16 -9.59
CA PHE A 829 26.58 5.56 -9.64
C PHE A 829 25.45 6.52 -10.08
N GLN A 830 24.55 6.07 -10.97
CA GLN A 830 23.34 6.84 -11.33
C GLN A 830 22.43 7.01 -10.12
N GLY A 831 22.09 5.93 -9.42
CA GLY A 831 21.30 5.98 -8.18
C GLY A 831 21.96 6.80 -7.06
N HIS A 832 23.30 6.85 -7.03
CA HIS A 832 24.06 7.64 -6.06
C HIS A 832 24.28 9.10 -6.50
N SER A 833 23.84 9.54 -7.68
CA SER A 833 23.94 10.96 -8.08
C SER A 833 23.18 11.89 -7.12
N ARG A 834 22.10 11.39 -6.51
CA ARG A 834 21.31 12.13 -5.51
C ARG A 834 22.10 12.48 -4.26
N LEU A 835 23.15 11.71 -3.92
CA LEU A 835 24.10 12.07 -2.86
C LEU A 835 24.90 13.34 -3.23
N ASP A 836 25.40 13.40 -4.47
CA ASP A 836 26.07 14.59 -5.00
C ASP A 836 25.11 15.79 -5.05
N ALA A 837 23.87 15.58 -5.48
CA ALA A 837 22.83 16.63 -5.54
C ALA A 837 22.48 17.17 -4.14
N TYR A 838 22.27 16.29 -3.15
CA TYR A 838 22.01 16.68 -1.77
C TYR A 838 23.20 17.44 -1.18
N ALA A 839 24.43 16.94 -1.37
CA ALA A 839 25.62 17.63 -0.89
C ALA A 839 25.83 18.99 -1.58
N ALA A 840 25.55 19.10 -2.87
CA ALA A 840 25.59 20.36 -3.61
C ALA A 840 24.56 21.36 -3.05
N ALA A 841 23.30 20.96 -2.89
CA ALA A 841 22.24 21.82 -2.36
C ALA A 841 22.52 22.30 -0.93
N GLN A 842 23.12 21.45 -0.08
CA GLN A 842 23.48 21.78 1.30
C GLN A 842 24.73 22.68 1.42
N THR A 843 25.58 22.78 0.40
CA THR A 843 26.88 23.48 0.46
C THR A 843 27.06 24.60 -0.56
N GLY A 844 26.20 24.68 -1.59
CA GLY A 844 26.36 25.57 -2.73
C GLY A 844 27.46 25.14 -3.71
N ASP A 845 28.00 23.92 -3.61
CA ASP A 845 29.11 23.45 -4.45
C ASP A 845 28.64 23.09 -5.88
N ALA A 846 28.88 24.02 -6.81
CA ALA A 846 28.55 23.85 -8.22
C ALA A 846 29.28 22.67 -8.90
N LYS A 847 30.43 22.21 -8.39
CA LYS A 847 31.12 21.02 -8.94
C LYS A 847 30.40 19.74 -8.56
N LEU A 848 29.83 19.68 -7.36
CA LEU A 848 28.99 18.55 -6.94
C LEU A 848 27.68 18.54 -7.73
N ALA A 849 27.05 19.69 -7.97
CA ALA A 849 25.87 19.78 -8.83
C ALA A 849 26.15 19.30 -10.27
N GLN A 850 27.29 19.71 -10.86
CA GLN A 850 27.72 19.22 -12.17
C GLN A 850 28.00 17.71 -12.14
N ARG A 851 28.65 17.19 -11.09
CA ARG A 851 28.93 15.76 -10.96
C ARG A 851 27.66 14.92 -10.78
N ALA A 852 26.64 15.44 -10.08
CA ALA A 852 25.35 14.77 -9.97
C ALA A 852 24.75 14.51 -11.36
N TRP A 853 24.65 15.54 -12.21
CA TRP A 853 24.15 15.37 -13.58
C TRP A 853 25.06 14.52 -14.47
N GLU A 854 26.37 14.64 -14.35
CA GLU A 854 27.32 13.78 -15.08
C GLU A 854 27.18 12.31 -14.67
N LYS A 855 26.98 12.00 -13.38
CA LYS A 855 26.73 10.63 -12.92
C LYS A 855 25.35 10.14 -13.32
N PHE A 856 24.33 11.00 -13.30
CA PHE A 856 22.99 10.66 -13.76
C PHE A 856 22.96 10.27 -15.24
N TYR A 857 23.60 11.06 -16.13
CA TYR A 857 23.57 10.80 -17.57
C TYR A 857 24.65 9.83 -18.08
N ASN A 858 25.86 9.88 -17.50
CA ASN A 858 27.08 9.30 -18.09
C ASN A 858 27.78 8.27 -17.16
N SER A 859 27.04 7.49 -16.36
CA SER A 859 27.60 6.39 -15.56
C SER A 859 26.98 5.01 -15.87
N ASP A 860 26.28 4.40 -14.92
CA ASP A 860 25.54 3.14 -15.07
C ASP A 860 24.01 3.40 -15.14
N GLY A 861 23.19 2.36 -14.99
CA GLY A 861 21.74 2.43 -15.12
C GLY A 861 21.26 2.84 -16.52
N TYR A 862 20.15 3.57 -16.60
CA TYR A 862 19.56 3.97 -17.88
C TYR A 862 20.19 5.24 -18.44
N ARG A 863 20.82 5.11 -19.61
CA ARG A 863 21.38 6.24 -20.36
C ARG A 863 20.37 6.81 -21.36
N GLU A 864 20.60 8.04 -21.79
CA GLU A 864 19.87 8.68 -22.89
C GLU A 864 19.89 7.88 -24.21
N THR A 865 20.88 6.98 -24.38
CA THR A 865 21.01 6.09 -25.53
C THR A 865 20.28 4.75 -25.39
N ALA A 866 19.56 4.51 -24.28
CA ALA A 866 18.68 3.36 -24.14
C ALA A 866 17.48 3.47 -25.11
N PRO A 867 16.73 2.37 -25.38
CA PRO A 867 15.66 2.41 -26.38
C PRO A 867 14.48 3.33 -26.03
N TRP A 868 14.17 3.53 -24.75
CA TRP A 868 13.05 4.35 -24.25
C TRP A 868 11.70 4.08 -24.93
N LYS A 869 11.49 2.82 -25.31
CA LYS A 869 10.26 2.29 -25.91
C LYS A 869 10.07 0.83 -25.53
N THR A 870 8.86 0.33 -25.74
CA THR A 870 8.55 -1.10 -25.74
C THR A 870 8.49 -1.64 -27.17
N GLU A 871 8.72 -2.94 -27.32
CA GLU A 871 8.49 -3.70 -28.57
C GLU A 871 7.26 -4.61 -28.39
N GLU A 872 6.44 -4.79 -29.43
CA GLU A 872 5.31 -5.72 -29.38
C GLU A 872 5.79 -7.18 -29.44
N VAL A 873 5.18 -8.05 -28.63
CA VAL A 873 5.46 -9.50 -28.57
C VAL A 873 4.17 -10.31 -28.67
N GLY A 874 4.26 -11.51 -29.24
CA GLY A 874 3.11 -12.39 -29.42
C GLY A 874 3.50 -13.81 -29.84
N GLY A 875 2.50 -14.67 -30.06
CA GLY A 875 2.73 -16.05 -30.46
C GLY A 875 3.46 -16.16 -31.82
N PRO A 876 4.45 -17.05 -31.98
CA PRO A 876 4.82 -18.14 -31.07
C PRO A 876 5.88 -17.77 -30.01
N VAL A 877 6.29 -16.51 -29.90
CA VAL A 877 7.39 -16.06 -29.03
C VAL A 877 6.95 -15.99 -27.56
N THR A 878 5.76 -15.46 -27.29
CA THR A 878 5.19 -15.37 -25.93
C THR A 878 3.90 -16.19 -25.79
N LEU A 879 3.59 -16.58 -24.55
CA LEU A 879 2.33 -17.27 -24.20
C LEU A 879 1.08 -16.41 -24.43
N VAL A 880 1.20 -15.11 -24.17
CA VAL A 880 0.15 -14.09 -24.40
C VAL A 880 0.72 -12.91 -25.18
N PRO A 881 -0.06 -12.26 -26.06
CA PRO A 881 0.37 -11.06 -26.76
C PRO A 881 0.47 -9.87 -25.80
N GLY A 882 1.37 -8.94 -26.10
CA GLY A 882 1.64 -7.77 -25.29
C GLY A 882 2.84 -6.99 -25.81
N SER A 883 3.61 -6.42 -24.90
CA SER A 883 4.87 -5.73 -25.19
C SER A 883 5.94 -5.98 -24.11
N GLU A 884 7.19 -5.70 -24.45
CA GLU A 884 8.32 -5.79 -23.52
C GLU A 884 9.30 -4.64 -23.69
N ALA A 885 10.09 -4.40 -22.65
CA ALA A 885 11.32 -3.64 -22.72
C ALA A 885 12.39 -4.51 -22.03
N ASP A 886 13.07 -5.33 -22.83
CA ASP A 886 14.01 -6.37 -22.37
C ASP A 886 15.27 -5.82 -21.66
N TRP A 887 15.48 -4.51 -21.80
CA TRP A 887 16.49 -3.68 -21.15
C TRP A 887 16.06 -3.08 -19.80
N VAL A 888 14.81 -3.27 -19.37
CA VAL A 888 14.28 -2.73 -18.10
C VAL A 888 14.45 -3.74 -16.95
N TYR A 889 14.98 -3.24 -15.83
CA TYR A 889 15.21 -3.96 -14.59
C TYR A 889 14.74 -3.11 -13.40
N THR A 890 14.22 -3.73 -12.33
CA THR A 890 13.55 -2.99 -11.25
C THR A 890 14.52 -2.14 -10.44
N ASN A 891 15.70 -2.68 -10.16
CA ASN A 891 16.82 -1.94 -9.56
C ASN A 891 17.17 -0.66 -10.31
N ASP A 892 17.37 -0.73 -11.64
CA ASP A 892 17.70 0.44 -12.45
C ASP A 892 16.52 1.41 -12.54
N THR A 893 15.27 0.93 -12.57
CA THR A 893 14.07 1.77 -12.56
C THR A 893 13.89 2.53 -11.25
N ALA A 894 13.96 1.87 -10.10
CA ALA A 894 13.80 2.51 -8.80
C ALA A 894 14.88 3.57 -8.57
N LEU A 895 16.13 3.25 -8.92
CA LEU A 895 17.26 4.16 -8.77
C LEU A 895 17.26 5.32 -9.78
N TYR A 896 16.92 5.07 -11.05
CA TYR A 896 16.70 6.15 -12.03
C TYR A 896 15.60 7.08 -11.53
N GLY A 897 14.48 6.50 -11.07
CA GLY A 897 13.32 7.22 -10.56
C GLY A 897 13.66 8.16 -9.41
N LEU A 898 14.32 7.65 -8.38
CA LEU A 898 14.77 8.45 -7.23
C LEU A 898 15.81 9.50 -7.62
N ALA A 899 16.83 9.12 -8.40
CA ALA A 899 17.86 10.05 -8.84
C ALA A 899 17.31 11.19 -9.70
N ALA A 900 16.41 10.90 -10.64
CA ALA A 900 15.72 11.88 -11.47
C ALA A 900 14.93 12.87 -10.61
N ILE A 901 14.09 12.35 -9.70
CA ILE A 901 13.23 13.14 -8.81
C ILE A 901 14.05 14.07 -7.91
N GLU A 902 15.06 13.54 -7.23
CA GLU A 902 15.87 14.30 -6.28
C GLU A 902 16.79 15.29 -6.98
N ASN A 903 17.47 14.89 -8.06
CA ASN A 903 18.35 15.80 -8.80
C ASN A 903 17.55 16.99 -9.36
N LEU A 904 16.35 16.76 -9.91
CA LEU A 904 15.48 17.83 -10.40
C LEU A 904 15.08 18.80 -9.28
N ALA A 905 14.73 18.29 -8.10
CA ALA A 905 14.31 19.10 -6.95
C ALA A 905 15.47 19.89 -6.32
N LEU A 906 16.67 19.32 -6.26
CA LEU A 906 17.81 19.85 -5.51
C LEU A 906 18.78 20.69 -6.37
N VAL A 907 19.00 20.30 -7.62
CA VAL A 907 20.00 20.89 -8.54
C VAL A 907 19.49 21.02 -9.98
N GLY A 908 18.17 21.02 -10.19
CA GLY A 908 17.55 21.15 -11.51
C GLY A 908 17.85 22.48 -12.21
N ASP A 909 18.21 23.55 -11.48
CA ASP A 909 18.69 24.82 -12.01
C ASP A 909 20.13 24.74 -12.58
N ARG A 910 20.83 23.63 -12.34
CA ARG A 910 22.22 23.35 -12.77
C ARG A 910 22.33 22.20 -13.78
N MET A 911 21.22 21.86 -14.45
CA MET A 911 21.24 20.94 -15.58
C MET A 911 22.16 21.45 -16.70
N PRO A 912 22.85 20.54 -17.43
CA PRO A 912 23.78 20.89 -18.52
C PRO A 912 23.09 21.44 -19.79
#